data_AF-A0A239K2U3-F1
#
_entry.id   AF-A0A239K2U3-F1
#
_cell.length_a   1.000
_cell.length_b   1.000
_cell.length_c   1.000
_cell.angle_alpha   90.00
_cell.angle_beta   90.00
_cell.angle_gamma   90.00
#
_symmetry.space_group_name_H-M   'P 1'
#
loop_
_entity.id
_entity.type
_entity.pdbx_description
1 polymer ?
#
loop_
_entity_poly.entity_id
_entity_poly.type
_entity_poly.pdbx_seq_one_letter_code
_entity_poly.pdbx_strand_id
1 'polypeptide(L)'
;MFLLASDVAPFLLSRALLTAEDVVSDRLRIREVRRRNRSFRISGIEGPGLFIKQVAAAAPDLAGSIGREAALHQMAATFPALSVLRGTTVALRRFEERRSALVFDLFGDAETLDAHYRRTRQTDQATMALLGAALAGIHTQAEPLAAHIADQIGAPRQPPWILTLGQRDMPLLGQGGAHLVAAIRATPTMLQGLQAALAGWRPVTLVHGDLKWDNILVREGAEKMPDLRIVDWELADLGDPLWDRAGVLAGFFSSWLVEDGGLPWMATPNAPPRPPLPIPLPPLQSMWPAMAAFWRGASGAGGSDISALRPVLPYLGARLLQSALESTFTSPTVPPLAAELVNLAGLAFAAPERFLAEFLDLSRVAEDAPPPRPVEANPAPPPAHGPADWADPSLVAVAEAVRILPPQSVQLSPLPPQPVSAPPGQDVRPSMVEALWPLLYQYAYTRRWDGNPAPPKQLDLTPDSTLVSRLSGANAGHSLLDRGWQIYQVAPDGRLHVEKGGGYRVVSAGQAGLPPGFQPQPGTLIDLRMPHQSLTAQAGYYHAFGETPASASEEGELARLYFNVGAEQAPALLHLLTLGLNRYFIPFSLKCPVAPALYDRVDTLVLYPPRRYLPLVLDVLDEAVPMIAPLLRPGEPLFTRRLLPGLGGADDPGTGESFGQSRCRLVAAGIIDAWSGGGTLLDCMGARLSGAGLRLEAPHLSPGLADLYRPLRGAP
;
A
#
# COMPACT_ATOMS: atom_id res chain seq x y z
N MET A 1 2.38 10.16 7.22
CA MET A 1 1.83 10.59 8.52
C MET A 1 0.80 9.58 9.01
N PHE A 2 0.76 9.30 10.31
CA PHE A 2 -0.19 8.37 10.94
C PHE A 2 -1.62 8.89 10.89
N LEU A 3 -2.59 7.97 10.79
CA LEU A 3 -3.98 8.29 11.05
C LEU A 3 -4.23 8.23 12.57
N LEU A 4 -4.92 9.24 13.10
CA LEU A 4 -5.58 9.17 14.40
C LEU A 4 -7.04 8.75 14.21
N ALA A 5 -7.68 8.24 15.26
CA ALA A 5 -9.10 7.87 15.18
C ALA A 5 -10.00 9.05 14.74
N SER A 6 -9.66 10.28 15.15
CA SER A 6 -10.33 11.52 14.73
C SER A 6 -10.19 11.82 13.24
N ASP A 7 -9.11 11.33 12.61
CA ASP A 7 -8.75 11.67 11.23
C ASP A 7 -9.26 10.64 10.24
N VAL A 8 -9.71 9.46 10.71
CA VAL A 8 -10.14 8.35 9.84
C VAL A 8 -11.37 8.73 9.01
N ALA A 9 -12.41 9.34 9.60
CA ALA A 9 -13.60 9.74 8.84
C ALA A 9 -13.30 10.82 7.78
N PRO A 10 -12.63 11.95 8.12
CA PRO A 10 -12.20 12.93 7.12
C PRO A 10 -11.31 12.33 6.03
N PHE A 11 -10.39 11.44 6.40
CA PHE A 11 -9.53 10.73 5.45
C PHE A 11 -10.35 9.88 4.47
N LEU A 12 -11.23 9.00 4.96
CA LEU A 12 -12.03 8.11 4.10
C LEU A 12 -13.02 8.89 3.22
N LEU A 13 -13.61 9.97 3.72
CA LEU A 13 -14.43 10.91 2.92
C LEU A 13 -13.61 11.50 1.76
N SER A 14 -12.41 11.99 2.03
CA SER A 14 -11.53 12.54 0.98
C SER A 14 -11.13 11.50 -0.07
N ARG A 15 -11.26 10.21 0.26
CA ARG A 15 -10.97 9.06 -0.61
C ARG A 15 -12.19 8.47 -1.29
N ALA A 16 -13.38 9.07 -1.13
CA ALA A 16 -14.64 8.51 -1.63
C ALA A 16 -14.93 7.09 -1.13
N LEU A 17 -14.34 6.73 0.01
CA LEU A 17 -14.58 5.45 0.69
C LEU A 17 -15.67 5.58 1.76
N LEU A 18 -16.05 6.81 2.09
CA LEU A 18 -17.27 7.15 2.81
C LEU A 18 -18.04 8.20 2.02
N THR A 19 -19.36 8.19 2.17
CA THR A 19 -20.23 9.27 1.71
C THR A 19 -20.49 10.28 2.83
N ALA A 20 -20.98 11.47 2.48
CA ALA A 20 -21.42 12.44 3.48
C ALA A 20 -22.58 11.89 4.34
N GLU A 21 -23.44 11.06 3.75
CA GLU A 21 -24.55 10.42 4.46
C GLU A 21 -24.06 9.42 5.51
N ASP A 22 -23.03 8.62 5.19
CA ASP A 22 -22.42 7.69 6.16
C ASP A 22 -21.95 8.43 7.41
N VAL A 23 -21.36 9.62 7.25
CA VAL A 23 -20.77 10.41 8.34
C VAL A 23 -21.81 11.16 9.16
N VAL A 24 -22.90 11.61 8.54
CA VAL A 24 -24.02 12.27 9.25
C VAL A 24 -24.91 11.24 9.96
N SER A 25 -24.88 9.98 9.53
CA SER A 25 -25.63 8.91 10.19
C SER A 25 -25.08 8.63 11.60
N ASP A 26 -25.97 8.45 12.58
CA ASP A 26 -25.61 7.98 13.94
C ASP A 26 -25.11 6.51 13.96
N ARG A 27 -24.94 5.88 12.79
CA ARG A 27 -24.57 4.48 12.62
C ARG A 27 -23.07 4.27 12.45
N LEU A 28 -22.33 5.26 11.96
CA LEU A 28 -20.89 5.14 11.72
C LEU A 28 -20.14 4.84 13.03
N ARG A 29 -19.40 3.73 13.03
CA ARG A 29 -18.52 3.34 14.14
C ARG A 29 -17.09 3.20 13.62
N ILE A 30 -16.17 3.92 14.25
CA ILE A 30 -14.73 3.79 14.00
C ILE A 30 -14.09 3.30 15.30
N ARG A 31 -13.49 2.10 15.25
CA ARG A 31 -12.82 1.49 16.39
C ARG A 31 -11.35 1.25 16.08
N GLU A 32 -10.48 1.89 16.86
CA GLU A 32 -9.05 1.59 16.83
C GLU A 32 -8.80 0.22 17.48
N VAL A 33 -8.03 -0.64 16.80
CA VAL A 33 -7.57 -1.93 17.29
C VAL A 33 -6.04 -1.86 17.33
N ARG A 34 -5.48 -1.79 18.54
CA ARG A 34 -4.02 -1.72 18.73
C ARG A 34 -3.45 -3.13 18.90
N ARG A 35 -2.59 -3.55 17.97
CA ARG A 35 -1.71 -4.73 18.09
C ARG A 35 -0.27 -4.30 17.76
N ARG A 36 0.46 -5.03 16.90
CA ARG A 36 1.77 -4.60 16.34
C ARG A 36 1.64 -3.43 15.35
N ASN A 37 0.58 -3.47 14.54
CA ASN A 37 0.18 -2.41 13.61
C ASN A 37 -0.99 -1.61 14.18
N ARG A 38 -1.15 -0.37 13.72
CA ARG A 38 -2.32 0.45 14.05
C ARG A 38 -3.42 0.12 13.07
N SER A 39 -4.49 -0.49 13.57
CA SER A 39 -5.62 -0.88 12.73
C SER A 39 -6.89 -0.16 13.11
N PHE A 40 -7.75 0.11 12.14
CA PHE A 40 -9.06 0.71 12.36
C PHE A 40 -10.13 -0.16 11.73
N ARG A 41 -11.20 -0.43 12.48
CA ARG A 41 -12.42 -1.06 11.97
C ARG A 41 -13.48 0.02 11.81
N ILE A 42 -14.04 0.12 10.62
CA ILE A 42 -15.09 1.07 10.25
C ILE A 42 -16.32 0.26 9.86
N SER A 43 -17.44 0.52 10.52
CA SER A 43 -18.71 -0.18 10.28
C SER A 43 -19.90 0.78 10.36
N GLY A 44 -21.08 0.31 9.99
CA GLY A 44 -22.30 1.13 10.00
C GLY A 44 -22.38 2.08 8.80
N ILE A 45 -21.82 1.64 7.67
CA ILE A 45 -21.81 2.32 6.37
C ILE A 45 -22.57 1.46 5.37
N GLU A 46 -22.97 2.02 4.23
CA GLU A 46 -23.60 1.22 3.17
C GLU A 46 -22.62 0.22 2.55
N GLY A 47 -22.99 -1.07 2.47
CA GLY A 47 -22.14 -2.14 1.94
C GLY A 47 -21.22 -2.80 2.99
N PRO A 48 -20.10 -3.44 2.58
CA PRO A 48 -19.13 -3.97 3.52
C PRO A 48 -18.49 -2.82 4.33
N GLY A 49 -18.12 -3.09 5.58
CA GLY A 49 -17.35 -2.14 6.36
C GLY A 49 -15.95 -1.93 5.77
N LEU A 50 -15.13 -1.10 6.40
CA LEU A 50 -13.72 -0.92 6.01
C LEU A 50 -12.76 -1.30 7.13
N PHE A 51 -11.63 -1.88 6.76
CA PHE A 51 -10.53 -2.18 7.66
C PHE A 51 -9.27 -1.46 7.20
N ILE A 52 -8.72 -0.59 8.04
CA ILE A 52 -7.44 0.07 7.77
C ILE A 52 -6.33 -0.67 8.52
N LYS A 53 -5.27 -1.07 7.83
CA LYS A 53 -4.03 -1.61 8.40
C LYS A 53 -2.91 -0.60 8.14
N GLN A 54 -2.32 -0.03 9.20
CA GLN A 54 -1.24 0.95 9.09
C GLN A 54 -0.01 0.53 9.91
N VAL A 55 1.16 0.51 9.27
CA VAL A 55 2.46 0.23 9.91
C VAL A 55 3.08 1.50 10.46
N ALA A 56 3.85 1.37 11.55
CA ALA A 56 4.63 2.46 12.09
C ALA A 56 5.89 2.79 11.28
N ALA A 57 6.02 4.05 10.84
CA ALA A 57 7.12 4.55 10.01
C ALA A 57 8.53 4.36 10.58
N ALA A 58 8.67 4.02 11.86
CA ALA A 58 9.96 3.80 12.53
C ALA A 58 10.52 2.37 12.37
N ALA A 59 9.86 1.48 11.64
CA ALA A 59 10.29 0.10 11.45
C ALA A 59 10.52 -0.22 9.96
N PRO A 60 11.75 -0.01 9.43
CA PRO A 60 12.08 -0.19 8.02
C PRO A 60 11.70 -1.57 7.46
N ASP A 61 11.85 -2.62 8.26
CA ASP A 61 11.52 -4.01 7.88
C ASP A 61 10.01 -4.22 7.64
N LEU A 62 9.15 -3.43 8.28
CA LEU A 62 7.69 -3.50 8.14
C LEU A 62 7.14 -2.64 6.99
N ALA A 63 7.90 -1.67 6.48
CA ALA A 63 7.49 -0.90 5.30
C ALA A 63 7.48 -1.78 4.03
N GLY A 64 8.47 -2.68 3.91
CA GLY A 64 8.53 -3.67 2.82
C GLY A 64 7.39 -4.69 2.87
N SER A 65 6.86 -5.03 4.06
CA SER A 65 5.79 -6.04 4.20
C SER A 65 4.42 -5.50 3.77
N ILE A 66 4.11 -4.21 4.05
CA ILE A 66 2.88 -3.58 3.55
C ILE A 66 2.90 -3.38 2.04
N GLY A 67 4.03 -2.92 1.47
CA GLY A 67 4.15 -2.76 0.02
C GLY A 67 3.95 -4.09 -0.72
N ARG A 68 4.47 -5.18 -0.14
CA ARG A 68 4.29 -6.54 -0.64
C ARG A 68 2.82 -6.96 -0.67
N GLU A 69 2.11 -6.79 0.45
CA GLU A 69 0.69 -7.09 0.54
C GLU A 69 -0.11 -6.25 -0.47
N ALA A 70 0.18 -4.95 -0.58
CA ALA A 70 -0.43 -4.07 -1.57
C ALA A 70 -0.28 -4.58 -3.01
N ALA A 71 0.97 -4.89 -3.41
CA ALA A 71 1.31 -5.37 -4.73
C ALA A 71 0.58 -6.67 -5.05
N LEU A 72 0.54 -7.62 -4.11
CA LEU A 72 -0.16 -8.89 -4.31
C LEU A 72 -1.66 -8.70 -4.56
N HIS A 73 -2.32 -7.86 -3.77
CA HIS A 73 -3.74 -7.56 -3.96
C HIS A 73 -4.02 -6.84 -5.29
N GLN A 74 -3.16 -5.89 -5.68
CA GLN A 74 -3.27 -5.21 -6.98
C GLN A 74 -3.09 -6.18 -8.14
N MET A 75 -2.15 -7.13 -8.03
CA MET A 75 -1.97 -8.19 -9.01
C MET A 75 -3.21 -9.08 -9.09
N ALA A 76 -3.73 -9.56 -7.95
CA ALA A 76 -4.93 -10.39 -7.93
C ALA A 76 -6.15 -9.68 -8.57
N ALA A 77 -6.26 -8.36 -8.41
CA ALA A 77 -7.30 -7.56 -9.03
C ALA A 77 -7.14 -7.46 -10.56
N THR A 78 -5.89 -7.39 -11.06
CA THR A 78 -5.58 -7.05 -12.46
C THR A 78 -5.37 -8.28 -13.34
N PHE A 79 -4.75 -9.34 -12.82
CA PHE A 79 -4.40 -10.55 -13.58
C PHE A 79 -5.51 -11.60 -13.47
N PRO A 80 -6.25 -11.92 -14.55
CA PRO A 80 -7.30 -12.93 -14.51
C PRO A 80 -6.80 -14.32 -14.08
N ALA A 81 -5.52 -14.61 -14.34
CA ALA A 81 -4.88 -15.85 -13.93
C ALA A 81 -4.82 -16.05 -12.40
N LEU A 82 -4.94 -14.99 -11.60
CA LEU A 82 -4.94 -15.04 -10.13
C LEU A 82 -6.37 -14.94 -9.54
N SER A 83 -7.36 -15.41 -10.28
CA SER A 83 -8.77 -15.28 -9.91
C SER A 83 -9.14 -15.97 -8.61
N VAL A 84 -8.51 -17.12 -8.29
CA VAL A 84 -8.75 -17.84 -7.03
C VAL A 84 -8.22 -17.02 -5.87
N LEU A 85 -7.01 -16.46 -5.98
CA LEU A 85 -6.46 -15.56 -4.96
C LEU A 85 -7.40 -14.37 -4.73
N ARG A 86 -7.87 -13.73 -5.81
CA ARG A 86 -8.84 -12.62 -5.72
C ARG A 86 -10.14 -13.02 -5.01
N GLY A 87 -10.69 -14.20 -5.33
CA GLY A 87 -11.94 -14.70 -4.74
C GLY A 87 -11.79 -15.15 -3.28
N THR A 88 -10.57 -15.49 -2.87
CA THR A 88 -10.28 -16.07 -1.55
C THR A 88 -9.59 -15.08 -0.62
N THR A 89 -9.34 -13.84 -1.02
CA THR A 89 -8.82 -12.78 -0.15
C THR A 89 -9.79 -11.60 -0.03
N VAL A 90 -9.54 -10.72 0.94
CA VAL A 90 -10.33 -9.48 1.12
C VAL A 90 -10.03 -8.48 0.01
N ALA A 91 -11.04 -7.75 -0.45
CA ALA A 91 -10.82 -6.74 -1.48
C ALA A 91 -9.99 -5.58 -0.90
N LEU A 92 -8.84 -5.30 -1.53
CA LEU A 92 -8.09 -4.08 -1.27
C LEU A 92 -8.83 -2.93 -1.97
N ARG A 93 -9.45 -2.06 -1.17
CA ARG A 93 -10.10 -0.85 -1.67
C ARG A 93 -9.09 0.23 -2.01
N ARG A 94 -8.01 0.32 -1.21
CA ARG A 94 -7.02 1.36 -1.40
C ARG A 94 -5.69 1.06 -0.72
N PHE A 95 -4.60 1.46 -1.35
CA PHE A 95 -3.27 1.51 -0.75
C PHE A 95 -2.78 2.97 -0.72
N GLU A 96 -2.36 3.44 0.45
CA GLU A 96 -1.77 4.77 0.68
C GLU A 96 -0.29 4.62 1.02
N GLU A 97 0.56 4.63 0.00
CA GLU A 97 2.00 4.39 0.13
C GLU A 97 2.67 5.37 1.12
N ARG A 98 2.43 6.69 0.98
CA ARG A 98 2.95 7.73 1.89
C ARG A 98 2.55 7.56 3.36
N ARG A 99 1.46 6.83 3.60
CA ARG A 99 0.93 6.58 4.95
C ARG A 99 1.24 5.16 5.42
N SER A 100 1.84 4.32 4.58
CA SER A 100 2.00 2.88 4.79
C SER A 100 0.69 2.27 5.32
N ALA A 101 -0.42 2.57 4.63
CA ALA A 101 -1.75 2.17 5.04
C ALA A 101 -2.51 1.44 3.92
N LEU A 102 -3.12 0.32 4.25
CA LEU A 102 -3.99 -0.48 3.40
C LEU A 102 -5.43 -0.35 3.89
N VAL A 103 -6.38 -0.18 2.97
CA VAL A 103 -7.81 -0.14 3.27
C VAL A 103 -8.47 -1.31 2.57
N PHE A 104 -9.04 -2.22 3.34
CA PHE A 104 -9.71 -3.44 2.89
C PHE A 104 -11.20 -3.39 3.17
N ASP A 105 -11.95 -4.26 2.49
CA ASP A 105 -13.28 -4.65 2.94
C ASP A 105 -13.23 -5.29 4.34
N LEU A 106 -14.24 -4.97 5.15
CA LEU A 106 -14.49 -5.56 6.44
C LEU A 106 -15.87 -6.23 6.45
N PHE A 107 -15.86 -7.55 6.57
CA PHE A 107 -17.06 -8.35 6.80
C PHE A 107 -17.43 -8.33 8.28
N GLY A 108 -18.58 -7.75 8.62
CA GLY A 108 -19.03 -7.58 10.01
C GLY A 108 -19.44 -8.89 10.69
N ASP A 109 -19.81 -9.88 9.90
CA ASP A 109 -20.27 -11.23 10.27
C ASP A 109 -19.16 -12.28 10.25
N ALA A 110 -17.96 -11.93 9.78
CA ALA A 110 -16.83 -12.86 9.72
C ALA A 110 -16.06 -12.92 11.05
N GLU A 111 -15.63 -14.13 11.42
CA GLU A 111 -14.70 -14.40 12.53
C GLU A 111 -13.50 -15.20 12.03
N THR A 112 -12.39 -15.25 12.78
CA THR A 112 -11.26 -16.12 12.41
C THR A 112 -11.62 -17.59 12.62
N LEU A 113 -11.01 -18.51 11.88
CA LEU A 113 -11.22 -19.94 12.04
C LEU A 113 -10.85 -20.41 13.47
N ASP A 114 -9.80 -19.81 14.05
CA ASP A 114 -9.44 -20.03 15.46
C ASP A 114 -10.57 -19.58 16.40
N ALA A 115 -11.08 -18.35 16.26
CA ALA A 115 -12.17 -17.84 17.10
C ALA A 115 -13.44 -18.67 16.96
N HIS A 116 -13.76 -19.11 15.73
CA HIS A 116 -14.88 -19.99 15.46
C HIS A 116 -14.75 -21.30 16.24
N TYR A 117 -13.61 -21.99 16.12
CA TYR A 117 -13.38 -23.26 16.81
C TYR A 117 -13.41 -23.10 18.33
N ARG A 118 -12.79 -22.06 18.90
CA ARG A 118 -12.85 -21.81 20.35
C ARG A 118 -14.29 -21.63 20.85
N ARG A 119 -15.13 -20.99 20.05
CA ARG A 119 -16.54 -20.72 20.37
C ARG A 119 -17.43 -21.95 20.21
N THR A 120 -17.27 -22.72 19.13
CA THR A 120 -18.20 -23.80 18.77
C THR A 120 -17.70 -25.18 19.13
N ARG A 121 -16.39 -25.36 19.27
CA ARG A 121 -15.69 -26.65 19.38
C ARG A 121 -15.99 -27.58 18.20
N GLN A 122 -16.27 -27.00 17.04
CA GLN A 122 -16.62 -27.73 15.82
C GLN A 122 -15.68 -27.33 14.68
N THR A 123 -15.20 -28.34 13.95
CA THR A 123 -14.49 -28.16 12.68
C THR A 123 -15.37 -28.67 11.54
N ASP A 124 -15.92 -27.75 10.77
CA ASP A 124 -16.79 -28.09 9.64
C ASP A 124 -15.99 -28.68 8.46
N GLN A 125 -16.37 -29.86 8.00
CA GLN A 125 -15.69 -30.56 6.92
C GLN A 125 -15.81 -29.81 5.58
N ALA A 126 -16.95 -29.18 5.32
CA ALA A 126 -17.16 -28.45 4.08
C ALA A 126 -16.26 -27.20 4.00
N THR A 127 -16.16 -26.45 5.10
CA THR A 127 -15.25 -25.31 5.27
C THR A 127 -13.80 -25.73 5.08
N MET A 128 -13.38 -26.85 5.68
CA MET A 128 -12.02 -27.35 5.55
C MET A 128 -11.69 -27.85 4.14
N ALA A 129 -12.62 -28.54 3.47
CA ALA A 129 -12.48 -28.92 2.07
C ALA A 129 -12.34 -27.70 1.14
N LEU A 130 -13.16 -26.66 1.38
CA LEU A 130 -13.09 -25.41 0.64
C LEU A 130 -11.74 -24.71 0.84
N LEU A 131 -11.22 -24.66 2.08
CA LEU A 131 -9.90 -24.11 2.38
C LEU A 131 -8.79 -24.86 1.64
N GLY A 132 -8.85 -26.19 1.64
CA GLY A 132 -7.90 -27.02 0.90
C GLY A 132 -7.93 -26.72 -0.60
N ALA A 133 -9.12 -26.70 -1.19
CA ALA A 133 -9.31 -26.40 -2.62
C ALA A 133 -8.86 -24.98 -2.99
N ALA A 134 -9.13 -24.00 -2.12
CA ALA A 134 -8.67 -22.62 -2.29
C ALA A 134 -7.15 -22.54 -2.34
N LEU A 135 -6.44 -23.16 -1.39
CA LEU A 135 -4.97 -23.15 -1.39
C LEU A 135 -4.39 -23.86 -2.62
N ALA A 136 -4.93 -25.03 -2.97
CA ALA A 136 -4.51 -25.73 -4.19
C ALA A 136 -4.71 -24.84 -5.43
N GLY A 137 -5.86 -24.18 -5.55
CA GLY A 137 -6.15 -23.26 -6.65
C GLY A 137 -5.19 -22.07 -6.71
N ILE A 138 -4.88 -21.42 -5.57
CA ILE A 138 -3.90 -20.34 -5.49
C ILE A 138 -2.53 -20.82 -5.96
N HIS A 139 -2.05 -21.94 -5.41
CA HIS A 139 -0.73 -22.50 -5.72
C HIS A 139 -0.62 -22.89 -7.19
N THR A 140 -1.62 -23.58 -7.75
CA THR A 140 -1.61 -23.99 -9.17
C THR A 140 -1.71 -22.79 -10.11
N GLN A 141 -2.51 -21.79 -9.79
CA GLN A 141 -2.64 -20.58 -10.61
C GLN A 141 -1.38 -19.69 -10.58
N ALA A 142 -0.72 -19.63 -9.44
CA ALA A 142 0.46 -18.79 -9.26
C ALA A 142 1.76 -19.43 -9.79
N GLU A 143 1.86 -20.76 -9.85
CA GLU A 143 3.09 -21.47 -10.25
C GLU A 143 3.62 -21.03 -11.64
N PRO A 144 2.80 -20.95 -12.72
CA PRO A 144 3.28 -20.47 -14.02
C PRO A 144 3.74 -19.00 -14.02
N LEU A 145 3.30 -18.22 -13.03
CA LEU A 145 3.60 -16.79 -12.89
C LEU A 145 4.59 -16.49 -11.76
N ALA A 146 5.17 -17.52 -11.14
CA ALA A 146 5.93 -17.40 -9.90
C ALA A 146 7.04 -16.33 -9.99
N ALA A 147 7.86 -16.36 -11.04
CA ALA A 147 8.93 -15.38 -11.22
C ALA A 147 8.40 -13.93 -11.32
N HIS A 148 7.30 -13.73 -12.06
CA HIS A 148 6.69 -12.42 -12.22
C HIS A 148 6.06 -11.92 -10.91
N ILE A 149 5.35 -12.78 -10.19
CA ILE A 149 4.78 -12.47 -8.87
C ILE A 149 5.90 -12.06 -7.92
N ALA A 150 6.99 -12.83 -7.87
CA ALA A 150 8.11 -12.55 -6.99
C ALA A 150 8.73 -11.17 -7.23
N ASP A 151 8.90 -10.78 -8.50
CA ASP A 151 9.47 -9.48 -8.85
C ASP A 151 8.53 -8.33 -8.49
N GLN A 152 7.22 -8.48 -8.74
CA GLN A 152 6.23 -7.45 -8.45
C GLN A 152 6.05 -7.21 -6.94
N ILE A 153 6.04 -8.27 -6.14
CA ILE A 153 5.85 -8.15 -4.68
C ILE A 153 7.16 -7.88 -3.93
N GLY A 154 8.30 -7.82 -4.62
CA GLY A 154 9.62 -7.69 -3.99
C GLY A 154 9.92 -8.87 -3.04
N ALA A 155 9.65 -10.08 -3.51
CA ALA A 155 9.77 -11.30 -2.72
C ALA A 155 11.24 -11.56 -2.35
N PRO A 156 11.56 -11.80 -1.06
CA PRO A 156 12.92 -12.13 -0.62
C PRO A 156 13.45 -13.44 -1.20
N ARG A 157 12.56 -14.36 -1.61
CA ARG A 157 12.87 -15.71 -2.09
C ARG A 157 13.64 -16.51 -1.04
N GLN A 158 13.27 -16.34 0.23
CA GLN A 158 13.94 -17.01 1.35
C GLN A 158 13.06 -18.12 1.93
N PRO A 159 13.66 -19.26 2.33
CA PRO A 159 12.90 -20.27 3.07
C PRO A 159 12.45 -19.70 4.43
N PRO A 160 11.38 -20.24 5.01
CA PRO A 160 10.93 -19.85 6.34
C PRO A 160 12.06 -19.94 7.36
N TRP A 161 12.21 -18.89 8.16
CA TRP A 161 13.34 -18.71 9.06
C TRP A 161 13.57 -19.90 10.00
N ILE A 162 12.49 -20.57 10.44
CA ILE A 162 12.54 -21.71 11.35
C ILE A 162 13.30 -22.90 10.74
N LEU A 163 13.25 -23.06 9.42
CA LEU A 163 14.00 -24.11 8.71
C LEU A 163 15.51 -23.87 8.74
N THR A 164 15.94 -22.63 8.97
CA THR A 164 17.34 -22.23 9.05
C THR A 164 17.89 -22.22 10.48
N LEU A 165 17.09 -22.63 11.47
CA LEU A 165 17.49 -22.69 12.87
C LEU A 165 18.66 -23.67 13.04
N GLY A 166 19.80 -23.15 13.51
CA GLY A 166 21.05 -23.91 13.65
C GLY A 166 22.08 -23.65 12.55
N GLN A 167 21.71 -22.96 11.47
CA GLN A 167 22.64 -22.48 10.44
C GLN A 167 22.90 -20.96 10.54
N ARG A 168 21.94 -20.21 11.08
CA ARG A 168 22.03 -18.76 11.26
C ARG A 168 21.67 -18.36 12.68
N ASP A 169 22.21 -17.23 13.13
CA ASP A 169 21.77 -16.59 14.35
C ASP A 169 20.44 -15.88 14.14
N MET A 170 19.56 -16.01 15.15
CA MET A 170 18.21 -15.51 15.13
C MET A 170 18.10 -14.23 15.97
N PRO A 171 17.21 -13.28 15.61
CA PRO A 171 16.88 -12.17 16.49
C PRO A 171 16.40 -12.67 17.86
N LEU A 172 16.68 -11.89 18.92
CA LEU A 172 16.35 -12.22 20.30
C LEU A 172 14.83 -12.40 20.50
N LEU A 173 14.39 -13.63 20.82
CA LEU A 173 12.99 -14.00 21.10
C LEU A 173 12.64 -13.91 22.60
N GLY A 174 13.14 -12.88 23.29
CA GLY A 174 13.05 -12.80 24.75
C GLY A 174 13.74 -13.98 25.47
N GLN A 175 13.58 -14.06 26.79
CA GLN A 175 14.25 -15.11 27.59
C GLN A 175 13.65 -16.51 27.36
N GLY A 176 12.31 -16.63 27.31
CA GLY A 176 11.64 -17.90 27.08
C GLY A 176 11.97 -18.48 25.70
N GLY A 177 11.95 -17.65 24.65
CA GLY A 177 12.32 -18.08 23.31
C GLY A 177 13.79 -18.45 23.19
N ALA A 178 14.70 -17.72 23.86
CA ALA A 178 16.12 -18.08 23.90
C ALA A 178 16.37 -19.46 24.53
N HIS A 179 15.70 -19.76 25.66
CA HIS A 179 15.77 -21.09 26.28
C HIS A 179 15.23 -22.18 25.35
N LEU A 180 14.11 -21.92 24.66
CA LEU A 180 13.55 -22.91 23.74
C LEU A 180 14.44 -23.13 22.52
N VAL A 181 15.02 -22.08 21.94
CA VAL A 181 16.01 -22.20 20.86
C VAL A 181 17.24 -23.00 21.31
N ALA A 182 17.74 -22.77 22.53
CA ALA A 182 18.86 -23.54 23.07
C ALA A 182 18.49 -25.03 23.22
N ALA A 183 17.30 -25.35 23.72
CA ALA A 183 16.82 -26.73 23.84
C ALA A 183 16.67 -27.42 22.47
N ILE A 184 16.12 -26.72 21.47
CA ILE A 184 16.04 -27.22 20.09
C ILE A 184 17.43 -27.48 19.52
N ARG A 185 18.37 -26.54 19.67
CA ARG A 185 19.77 -26.68 19.20
C ARG A 185 20.51 -27.83 19.90
N ALA A 186 20.16 -28.14 21.14
CA ALA A 186 20.74 -29.25 21.90
C ALA A 186 20.14 -30.62 21.52
N THR A 187 19.12 -30.68 20.65
CA THR A 187 18.41 -31.91 20.27
C THR A 187 18.74 -32.29 18.82
N PRO A 188 19.64 -33.27 18.58
CA PRO A 188 20.15 -33.59 17.23
C PRO A 188 19.06 -33.99 16.24
N THR A 189 18.06 -34.76 16.67
CA THR A 189 16.93 -35.19 15.81
C THR A 189 16.11 -33.99 15.32
N MET A 190 15.98 -32.94 16.13
CA MET A 190 15.27 -31.72 15.76
C MET A 190 16.02 -30.95 14.68
N LEU A 191 17.34 -30.79 14.83
CA LEU A 191 18.18 -30.13 13.82
C LEU A 191 18.24 -30.93 12.51
N GLN A 192 18.33 -32.26 12.59
CA GLN A 192 18.29 -33.13 11.40
C GLN A 192 16.96 -33.01 10.66
N GLY A 193 15.84 -32.97 11.40
CA GLY A 193 14.50 -32.77 10.83
C GLY A 193 14.36 -31.44 10.08
N LEU A 194 14.83 -30.34 10.69
CA LEU A 194 14.84 -29.02 10.06
C LEU A 194 15.76 -28.96 8.83
N GLN A 195 16.95 -29.58 8.90
CA GLN A 195 17.85 -29.68 7.76
C GLN A 195 17.26 -30.48 6.60
N ALA A 196 16.57 -31.58 6.88
CA ALA A 196 15.88 -32.37 5.87
C ALA A 196 14.73 -31.59 5.23
N ALA A 197 13.94 -30.86 6.03
CA ALA A 197 12.88 -29.98 5.53
C ALA A 197 13.45 -28.86 4.64
N LEU A 198 14.56 -28.23 5.05
CA LEU A 198 15.23 -27.19 4.28
C LEU A 198 15.81 -27.74 2.97
N ALA A 199 16.43 -28.92 2.99
CA ALA A 199 16.97 -29.57 1.80
C ALA A 199 15.87 -29.99 0.80
N GLY A 200 14.66 -30.25 1.30
CA GLY A 200 13.46 -30.54 0.50
C GLY A 200 12.72 -29.31 -0.04
N TRP A 201 13.09 -28.10 0.39
CA TRP A 201 12.37 -26.86 0.06
C TRP A 201 12.37 -26.55 -1.44
N ARG A 202 11.17 -26.40 -2.02
CA ARG A 202 10.99 -26.08 -3.45
C ARG A 202 10.20 -24.79 -3.65
N PRO A 203 10.85 -23.64 -3.92
CA PRO A 203 10.16 -22.35 -4.12
C PRO A 203 9.56 -22.26 -5.52
N VAL A 204 8.46 -22.97 -5.76
CA VAL A 204 7.85 -23.13 -7.10
C VAL A 204 6.58 -22.30 -7.30
N THR A 205 5.96 -21.82 -6.23
CA THR A 205 4.70 -21.06 -6.31
C THR A 205 4.60 -19.99 -5.23
N LEU A 206 3.61 -19.11 -5.35
CA LEU A 206 3.25 -18.17 -4.30
C LEU A 206 2.77 -18.92 -3.06
N VAL A 207 3.38 -18.64 -1.92
CA VAL A 207 2.91 -19.08 -0.60
C VAL A 207 2.53 -17.87 0.24
N HIS A 208 1.62 -18.06 1.20
CA HIS A 208 1.27 -17.03 2.17
C HIS A 208 2.44 -16.74 3.14
N GLY A 209 3.26 -17.75 3.43
CA GLY A 209 4.46 -17.62 4.27
C GLY A 209 4.20 -17.70 5.79
N ASP A 210 3.04 -17.24 6.25
CA ASP A 210 2.54 -17.42 7.63
C ASP A 210 1.06 -17.79 7.72
N LEU A 211 0.64 -18.83 6.99
CA LEU A 211 -0.74 -19.29 7.05
C LEU A 211 -1.03 -19.97 8.40
N LYS A 212 -1.98 -19.42 9.14
CA LYS A 212 -2.50 -19.93 10.43
C LYS A 212 -3.99 -19.65 10.55
N TRP A 213 -4.66 -20.30 11.50
CA TRP A 213 -6.11 -20.17 11.68
C TRP A 213 -6.57 -18.74 12.00
N ASP A 214 -5.73 -17.90 12.61
CA ASP A 214 -6.00 -16.46 12.81
C ASP A 214 -6.07 -15.66 11.48
N ASN A 215 -5.41 -16.15 10.43
CA ASN A 215 -5.33 -15.50 9.11
C ASN A 215 -6.38 -16.05 8.13
N ILE A 216 -7.29 -16.89 8.62
CA ILE A 216 -8.40 -17.46 7.85
C ILE A 216 -9.69 -16.96 8.48
N LEU A 217 -10.46 -16.18 7.73
CA LEU A 217 -11.79 -15.72 8.12
C LEU A 217 -12.83 -16.69 7.60
N VAL A 218 -13.82 -17.02 8.43
CA VAL A 218 -14.99 -17.83 8.08
C VAL A 218 -16.26 -17.01 8.29
N ARG A 219 -17.23 -17.20 7.39
CA ARG A 219 -18.57 -16.60 7.48
C ARG A 219 -19.61 -17.51 6.82
N GLU A 220 -20.88 -17.23 7.11
CA GLU A 220 -21.99 -17.88 6.42
C GLU A 220 -22.25 -17.16 5.09
N GLY A 221 -22.04 -17.86 3.99
CA GLY A 221 -22.27 -17.39 2.63
C GLY A 221 -23.71 -17.53 2.18
N ALA A 222 -23.97 -17.25 0.90
CA ALA A 222 -25.28 -17.44 0.29
C ALA A 222 -25.76 -18.90 0.46
N GLU A 223 -27.06 -19.08 0.68
CA GLU A 223 -27.69 -20.41 0.85
C GLU A 223 -27.07 -21.25 1.98
N LYS A 224 -26.49 -20.60 3.02
CA LYS A 224 -25.79 -21.25 4.14
C LYS A 224 -24.54 -22.03 3.74
N MET A 225 -23.97 -21.75 2.57
CA MET A 225 -22.70 -22.32 2.16
C MET A 225 -21.54 -21.66 2.93
N PRO A 226 -20.47 -22.37 3.27
CA PRO A 226 -19.30 -21.75 3.90
C PRO A 226 -18.62 -20.77 2.93
N ASP A 227 -18.30 -19.58 3.43
CA ASP A 227 -17.51 -18.58 2.71
C ASP A 227 -16.25 -18.25 3.53
N LEU A 228 -15.09 -18.23 2.88
CA LEU A 228 -13.80 -18.03 3.55
C LEU A 228 -12.93 -16.96 2.90
N ARG A 229 -12.13 -16.27 3.71
CA ARG A 229 -11.15 -15.28 3.24
C ARG A 229 -9.81 -15.48 3.94
N ILE A 230 -8.73 -15.52 3.17
CA ILE A 230 -7.35 -15.52 3.66
C ILE A 230 -6.84 -14.09 3.67
N VAL A 231 -6.32 -13.65 4.82
CA VAL A 231 -5.87 -12.28 5.07
C VAL A 231 -4.44 -12.26 5.59
N ASP A 232 -3.80 -11.10 5.61
CA ASP A 232 -2.45 -10.89 6.15
C ASP A 232 -1.32 -11.46 5.28
N TRP A 233 -1.35 -11.14 3.98
CA TRP A 233 -0.37 -11.62 2.98
C TRP A 233 0.99 -10.90 3.05
N GLU A 234 1.33 -10.28 4.18
CA GLU A 234 2.53 -9.45 4.34
C GLU A 234 3.85 -10.25 4.24
N LEU A 235 3.79 -11.56 4.49
CA LEU A 235 4.90 -12.52 4.39
C LEU A 235 4.84 -13.39 3.13
N ALA A 236 4.04 -12.99 2.13
CA ALA A 236 3.97 -13.71 0.86
C ALA A 236 5.37 -13.85 0.22
N ASP A 237 5.68 -15.00 -0.34
CA ASP A 237 6.96 -15.23 -1.02
C ASP A 237 6.78 -16.38 -2.04
N LEU A 238 7.85 -16.73 -2.75
CA LEU A 238 7.95 -18.00 -3.44
C LEU A 238 8.37 -19.10 -2.47
N GLY A 239 7.58 -20.17 -2.44
CA GLY A 239 7.80 -21.26 -1.52
C GLY A 239 7.24 -22.59 -1.98
N ASP A 240 7.43 -23.58 -1.11
CA ASP A 240 6.86 -24.90 -1.28
C ASP A 240 5.38 -24.86 -0.87
N PRO A 241 4.44 -25.31 -1.73
CA PRO A 241 3.01 -25.30 -1.40
C PRO A 241 2.66 -26.10 -0.15
N LEU A 242 3.49 -27.08 0.24
CA LEU A 242 3.32 -27.86 1.47
C LEU A 242 3.50 -27.01 2.74
N TRP A 243 4.19 -25.87 2.66
CA TRP A 243 4.38 -24.96 3.79
C TRP A 243 3.06 -24.41 4.32
N ASP A 244 2.22 -23.87 3.43
CA ASP A 244 0.92 -23.32 3.80
C ASP A 244 0.00 -24.44 4.33
N ARG A 245 0.06 -25.64 3.72
CA ARG A 245 -0.70 -26.81 4.18
C ARG A 245 -0.29 -27.25 5.59
N ALA A 246 1.01 -27.29 5.85
CA ALA A 246 1.55 -27.55 7.19
C ALA A 246 1.09 -26.51 8.21
N GLY A 247 0.96 -25.23 7.82
CA GLY A 247 0.44 -24.17 8.66
C GLY A 247 -1.01 -24.39 9.09
N VAL A 248 -1.88 -24.82 8.17
CA VAL A 248 -3.27 -25.19 8.49
C VAL A 248 -3.33 -26.41 9.42
N LEU A 249 -2.55 -27.45 9.13
CA LEU A 249 -2.48 -28.66 9.95
C LEU A 249 -1.97 -28.37 11.37
N ALA A 250 -0.94 -27.54 11.52
CA ALA A 250 -0.42 -27.12 12.83
C ALA A 250 -1.48 -26.39 13.68
N GLY A 251 -2.43 -25.70 13.04
CA GLY A 251 -3.56 -25.05 13.71
C GLY A 251 -4.50 -26.02 14.44
N PHE A 252 -4.68 -27.24 13.92
CA PHE A 252 -5.46 -28.28 14.61
C PHE A 252 -4.80 -28.70 15.92
N PHE A 253 -3.50 -29.00 15.88
CA PHE A 253 -2.72 -29.38 17.07
C PHE A 253 -2.68 -28.27 18.10
N SER A 254 -2.40 -27.05 17.64
CA SER A 254 -2.38 -25.86 18.46
C SER A 254 -3.72 -25.65 19.18
N SER A 255 -4.83 -25.72 18.45
CA SER A 255 -6.17 -25.56 19.01
C SER A 255 -6.49 -26.69 19.98
N TRP A 256 -6.25 -27.96 19.62
CA TRP A 256 -6.44 -29.10 20.53
C TRP A 256 -5.68 -28.93 21.85
N LEU A 257 -4.41 -28.58 21.80
CA LEU A 257 -3.60 -28.40 23.01
C LEU A 257 -4.09 -27.24 23.89
N VAL A 258 -4.51 -26.13 23.28
CA VAL A 258 -5.03 -24.96 24.02
C VAL A 258 -6.38 -25.28 24.64
N GLU A 259 -7.30 -25.77 23.82
CA GLU A 259 -8.72 -25.79 24.09
C GLU A 259 -9.17 -27.07 24.79
N ASP A 260 -8.59 -28.22 24.45
CA ASP A 260 -8.88 -29.54 25.06
C ASP A 260 -7.77 -29.95 26.04
N GLY A 261 -6.54 -29.58 25.72
CA GLY A 261 -5.40 -29.77 26.59
C GLY A 261 -5.39 -28.78 27.75
N GLY A 262 -6.06 -27.63 27.68
CA GLY A 262 -6.05 -26.61 28.73
C GLY A 262 -4.66 -25.99 28.93
N LEU A 263 -3.93 -25.80 27.83
CA LEU A 263 -2.59 -25.22 27.79
C LEU A 263 -2.67 -23.81 27.20
N PRO A 264 -2.72 -22.75 28.02
CA PRO A 264 -2.93 -21.39 27.51
C PRO A 264 -1.85 -20.99 26.50
N TRP A 265 -2.26 -20.26 25.46
CA TRP A 265 -1.36 -19.81 24.38
C TRP A 265 -0.16 -19.01 24.90
N MET A 266 -0.34 -18.26 25.99
CA MET A 266 0.71 -17.47 26.62
C MET A 266 0.79 -17.83 28.10
N ALA A 267 2.00 -17.95 28.64
CA ALA A 267 2.18 -18.18 30.06
C ALA A 267 1.80 -16.94 30.88
N THR A 268 1.01 -17.14 31.93
CA THR A 268 0.87 -16.12 32.98
C THR A 268 2.08 -16.22 33.92
N PRO A 269 2.78 -15.11 34.25
CA PRO A 269 4.02 -15.13 35.04
C PRO A 269 3.95 -15.88 36.38
N ASN A 270 2.74 -16.00 36.95
CA ASN A 270 2.50 -16.60 38.26
C ASN A 270 1.58 -17.84 38.22
N ALA A 271 1.37 -18.48 37.06
CA ALA A 271 0.60 -19.73 37.04
C ALA A 271 1.39 -20.84 37.76
N PRO A 272 0.74 -21.61 38.66
CA PRO A 272 1.37 -22.80 39.21
C PRO A 272 1.70 -23.79 38.09
N PRO A 273 2.82 -24.53 38.19
CA PRO A 273 3.16 -25.56 37.22
C PRO A 273 2.03 -26.58 37.14
N ARG A 274 1.58 -26.88 35.92
CA ARG A 274 0.56 -27.89 35.68
C ARG A 274 1.11 -29.26 36.10
N PRO A 275 0.34 -30.09 36.82
CA PRO A 275 0.72 -31.48 37.03
C PRO A 275 0.86 -32.21 35.68
N PRO A 276 1.79 -33.17 35.54
CA PRO A 276 1.97 -33.95 34.32
C PRO A 276 0.77 -34.87 34.13
N LEU A 277 -0.27 -34.35 33.47
CA LEU A 277 -1.47 -35.09 33.11
C LEU A 277 -1.45 -35.33 31.60
N PRO A 278 -1.73 -36.55 31.13
CA PRO A 278 -1.81 -36.84 29.70
C PRO A 278 -2.92 -36.00 29.06
N ILE A 279 -2.65 -35.51 27.85
CA ILE A 279 -3.64 -34.77 27.07
C ILE A 279 -4.56 -35.78 26.38
N PRO A 280 -5.89 -35.66 26.51
CA PRO A 280 -6.81 -36.62 25.91
C PRO A 280 -6.72 -36.55 24.39
N LEU A 281 -6.48 -37.69 23.75
CA LEU A 281 -6.51 -37.84 22.28
C LEU A 281 -7.92 -37.78 21.65
N PRO A 282 -9.02 -38.28 22.28
CA PRO A 282 -10.32 -38.32 21.61
C PRO A 282 -10.80 -37.00 21.01
N PRO A 283 -10.58 -35.82 21.63
CA PRO A 283 -10.88 -34.54 20.98
C PRO A 283 -10.14 -34.30 19.67
N LEU A 284 -8.81 -34.57 19.61
CA LEU A 284 -8.05 -34.49 18.36
C LEU A 284 -8.58 -35.47 17.31
N GLN A 285 -8.89 -36.70 17.74
CA GLN A 285 -9.45 -37.74 16.86
C GLN A 285 -10.79 -37.30 16.24
N SER A 286 -11.61 -36.55 16.98
CA SER A 286 -12.86 -36.00 16.47
C SER A 286 -12.67 -34.97 15.34
N MET A 287 -11.48 -34.36 15.23
CA MET A 287 -11.13 -33.41 14.18
C MET A 287 -10.57 -34.08 12.91
N TRP A 288 -10.22 -35.38 12.97
CA TRP A 288 -9.67 -36.12 11.83
C TRP A 288 -10.52 -36.04 10.55
N PRO A 289 -11.86 -36.10 10.59
CA PRO A 289 -12.66 -35.93 9.38
C PRO A 289 -12.45 -34.57 8.70
N ALA A 290 -12.30 -33.50 9.48
CA ALA A 290 -12.06 -32.16 8.96
C ALA A 290 -10.62 -32.01 8.41
N MET A 291 -9.62 -32.63 9.06
CA MET A 291 -8.25 -32.72 8.53
C MET A 291 -8.22 -33.47 7.19
N ALA A 292 -8.96 -34.59 7.08
CA ALA A 292 -9.06 -35.38 5.86
C ALA A 292 -9.75 -34.60 4.73
N ALA A 293 -10.83 -33.88 5.06
CA ALA A 293 -11.52 -33.00 4.12
C ALA A 293 -10.58 -31.90 3.58
N PHE A 294 -9.81 -31.24 4.45
CA PHE A 294 -8.78 -30.27 4.06
C PHE A 294 -7.72 -30.89 3.15
N TRP A 295 -7.16 -32.03 3.55
CA TRP A 295 -6.08 -32.67 2.81
C TRP A 295 -6.51 -33.10 1.41
N ARG A 296 -7.71 -33.68 1.27
CA ARG A 296 -8.30 -34.03 -0.03
C ARG A 296 -8.50 -32.81 -0.90
N GLY A 297 -9.06 -31.72 -0.36
CA GLY A 297 -9.21 -30.45 -1.07
C GLY A 297 -7.87 -29.89 -1.56
N ALA A 298 -6.84 -29.95 -0.71
CA ALA A 298 -5.50 -29.45 -1.02
C ALA A 298 -4.70 -30.32 -2.00
N SER A 299 -5.05 -31.61 -2.11
CA SER A 299 -4.34 -32.58 -2.95
C SER A 299 -5.00 -32.83 -4.31
N GLY A 300 -6.22 -32.32 -4.51
CA GLY A 300 -7.00 -32.54 -5.74
C GLY A 300 -7.55 -33.96 -5.86
N ALA A 301 -8.12 -34.31 -7.02
CA ALA A 301 -8.95 -35.50 -7.22
C ALA A 301 -8.24 -36.87 -7.12
N GLY A 302 -6.91 -36.90 -6.88
CA GLY A 302 -6.10 -38.13 -6.90
C GLY A 302 -5.39 -38.50 -5.60
N GLY A 303 -5.55 -37.75 -4.50
CA GLY A 303 -4.75 -37.91 -3.28
C GLY A 303 -5.57 -38.20 -2.02
N SER A 304 -6.14 -39.41 -1.90
CA SER A 304 -6.76 -39.90 -0.65
C SER A 304 -5.84 -40.81 0.19
N ASP A 305 -4.65 -41.16 -0.31
CA ASP A 305 -3.71 -42.04 0.39
C ASP A 305 -2.91 -41.30 1.48
N ILE A 306 -2.83 -41.88 2.68
CA ILE A 306 -2.02 -41.38 3.81
C ILE A 306 -0.53 -41.34 3.48
N SER A 307 -0.05 -42.20 2.57
CA SER A 307 1.34 -42.10 2.09
C SER A 307 1.64 -40.72 1.49
N ALA A 308 0.62 -40.01 0.99
CA ALA A 308 0.72 -38.65 0.47
C ALA A 308 0.91 -37.59 1.56
N LEU A 309 0.61 -37.86 2.84
CA LEU A 309 0.89 -36.93 3.95
C LEU A 309 2.37 -36.90 4.33
N ARG A 310 3.12 -37.97 4.06
CA ARG A 310 4.52 -38.09 4.49
C ARG A 310 5.41 -36.90 4.07
N PRO A 311 5.31 -36.34 2.86
CA PRO A 311 6.06 -35.14 2.46
C PRO A 311 5.74 -33.88 3.26
N VAL A 312 4.57 -33.77 3.89
CA VAL A 312 4.20 -32.57 4.69
C VAL A 312 4.77 -32.61 6.11
N LEU A 313 5.12 -33.80 6.63
CA LEU A 313 5.52 -33.96 8.03
C LEU A 313 6.75 -33.13 8.45
N PRO A 314 7.82 -33.01 7.64
CA PRO A 314 8.94 -32.15 8.01
C PRO A 314 8.52 -30.68 8.15
N TYR A 315 7.65 -30.20 7.27
CA TYR A 315 7.11 -28.84 7.35
C TYR A 315 6.13 -28.66 8.51
N LEU A 316 5.31 -29.69 8.82
CA LEU A 316 4.43 -29.70 9.99
C LEU A 316 5.25 -29.62 11.29
N GLY A 317 6.29 -30.45 11.43
CA GLY A 317 7.20 -30.38 12.57
C GLY A 317 7.83 -28.99 12.73
N ALA A 318 8.26 -28.37 11.62
CA ALA A 318 8.78 -27.00 11.63
C ALA A 318 7.72 -25.96 12.03
N ARG A 319 6.48 -26.05 11.54
CA ARG A 319 5.38 -25.14 11.93
C ARG A 319 4.98 -25.31 13.40
N LEU A 320 5.05 -26.53 13.96
CA LEU A 320 4.83 -26.76 15.39
C LEU A 320 5.92 -26.09 16.23
N LEU A 321 7.20 -26.18 15.83
CA LEU A 321 8.31 -25.45 16.49
C LEU A 321 8.14 -23.94 16.37
N GLN A 322 7.73 -23.45 15.19
CA GLN A 322 7.46 -22.03 15.00
C GLN A 322 6.35 -21.55 15.93
N SER A 323 5.23 -22.29 16.01
CA SER A 323 4.12 -21.99 16.93
C SER A 323 4.57 -22.02 18.39
N ALA A 324 5.44 -22.98 18.75
CA ALA A 324 6.04 -23.06 20.08
C ALA A 324 6.86 -21.79 20.40
N LEU A 325 7.68 -21.30 19.46
CA LEU A 325 8.43 -20.06 19.63
C LEU A 325 7.54 -18.82 19.70
N GLU A 326 6.49 -18.74 18.87
CA GLU A 326 5.53 -17.63 18.90
C GLU A 326 4.81 -17.53 20.25
N SER A 327 4.51 -18.67 20.90
CA SER A 327 3.92 -18.72 22.24
C SER A 327 4.85 -18.15 23.34
N THR A 328 6.15 -18.00 23.07
CA THR A 328 7.15 -17.48 24.03
C THR A 328 7.35 -15.97 23.97
N PHE A 329 6.80 -15.25 22.99
CA PHE A 329 7.15 -13.85 22.69
C PHE A 329 7.04 -12.86 23.85
N THR A 330 6.18 -13.12 24.84
CA THR A 330 6.04 -12.27 26.03
C THR A 330 6.35 -13.01 27.33
N SER A 331 6.86 -14.25 27.25
CA SER A 331 7.06 -15.12 28.40
C SER A 331 8.55 -15.18 28.77
N PRO A 332 8.92 -14.99 30.05
CA PRO A 332 10.29 -15.18 30.50
C PRO A 332 10.69 -16.67 30.57
N THR A 333 9.71 -17.58 30.58
CA THR A 333 9.91 -19.04 30.65
C THR A 333 9.26 -19.75 29.46
N VAL A 334 9.61 -21.01 29.23
CA VAL A 334 8.98 -21.84 28.18
C VAL A 334 7.59 -22.28 28.67
N PRO A 335 6.49 -21.87 28.01
CA PRO A 335 5.14 -22.27 28.39
C PRO A 335 4.93 -23.79 28.22
N PRO A 336 4.01 -24.41 29.00
CA PRO A 336 3.64 -25.82 28.81
C PRO A 336 3.21 -26.15 27.38
N LEU A 337 2.45 -25.26 26.72
CA LEU A 337 2.07 -25.41 25.31
C LEU A 337 3.28 -25.55 24.39
N ALA A 338 4.31 -24.72 24.58
CA ALA A 338 5.52 -24.75 23.77
C ALA A 338 6.26 -26.08 23.91
N ALA A 339 6.32 -26.63 25.14
CA ALA A 339 6.94 -27.93 25.39
C ALA A 339 6.21 -29.07 24.65
N GLU A 340 4.87 -29.08 24.67
CA GLU A 340 4.09 -30.12 23.97
C GLU A 340 4.20 -30.00 22.45
N LEU A 341 4.18 -28.78 21.90
CA LEU A 341 4.40 -28.54 20.48
C LEU A 341 5.80 -29.03 20.03
N VAL A 342 6.82 -28.83 20.87
CA VAL A 342 8.19 -29.33 20.63
C VAL A 342 8.25 -30.85 20.70
N ASN A 343 7.54 -31.48 21.63
CA ASN A 343 7.44 -32.95 21.72
C ASN A 343 6.81 -33.53 20.45
N LEU A 344 5.70 -32.95 19.98
CA LEU A 344 5.03 -33.34 18.74
C LEU A 344 5.94 -33.14 17.52
N ALA A 345 6.64 -32.01 17.43
CA ALA A 345 7.61 -31.77 16.37
C ALA A 345 8.74 -32.82 16.38
N GLY A 346 9.28 -33.13 17.56
CA GLY A 346 10.30 -34.17 17.72
C GLY A 346 9.81 -35.54 17.26
N LEU A 347 8.56 -35.89 17.54
CA LEU A 347 7.96 -37.14 17.07
C LEU A 347 7.76 -37.13 15.54
N ALA A 348 7.28 -36.02 14.97
CA ALA A 348 7.11 -35.86 13.53
C ALA A 348 8.44 -36.02 12.77
N PHE A 349 9.55 -35.54 13.33
CA PHE A 349 10.88 -35.69 12.74
C PHE A 349 11.50 -37.07 12.97
N ALA A 350 11.45 -37.60 14.20
CA ALA A 350 12.19 -38.80 14.57
C ALA A 350 11.44 -40.10 14.29
N ALA A 351 10.11 -40.09 14.31
CA ALA A 351 9.26 -41.26 14.12
C ALA A 351 8.00 -40.92 13.31
N PRO A 352 8.15 -40.53 12.02
CA PRO A 352 7.04 -40.04 11.20
C PRO A 352 5.89 -41.07 11.05
N GLU A 353 6.21 -42.35 10.94
CA GLU A 353 5.18 -43.41 10.83
C GLU A 353 4.36 -43.54 12.12
N ARG A 354 5.01 -43.39 13.27
CA ARG A 354 4.33 -43.36 14.57
C ARG A 354 3.49 -42.10 14.72
N PHE A 355 4.01 -40.95 14.29
CA PHE A 355 3.26 -39.70 14.30
C PHE A 355 1.98 -39.81 13.46
N LEU A 356 2.07 -40.34 12.25
CA LEU A 356 0.91 -40.58 11.38
C LEU A 356 -0.10 -41.50 12.08
N ALA A 357 0.33 -42.66 12.60
CA ALA A 357 -0.56 -43.62 13.22
C ALA A 357 -1.25 -43.12 14.51
N GLU A 358 -0.57 -42.30 15.32
CA GLU A 358 -1.11 -41.84 16.61
C GLU A 358 -1.90 -40.54 16.49
N PHE A 359 -1.50 -39.62 15.59
CA PHE A 359 -1.98 -38.24 15.57
C PHE A 359 -2.66 -37.83 14.25
N LEU A 360 -2.41 -38.53 13.14
CA LEU A 360 -2.94 -38.21 11.80
C LEU A 360 -3.40 -39.48 11.05
N ASP A 361 -4.06 -40.42 11.73
CA ASP A 361 -4.52 -41.66 11.09
C ASP A 361 -5.84 -41.42 10.33
N LEU A 362 -5.73 -40.71 9.21
CA LEU A 362 -6.87 -40.34 8.38
C LEU A 362 -7.48 -41.53 7.60
N SER A 363 -6.87 -42.72 7.65
CA SER A 363 -7.36 -43.95 6.97
C SER A 363 -8.68 -44.42 7.54
N ARG A 364 -8.92 -44.06 8.81
CA ARG A 364 -10.09 -44.49 9.58
C ARG A 364 -11.34 -43.66 9.31
N VAL A 365 -11.24 -42.64 8.46
CA VAL A 365 -12.34 -41.72 8.14
C VAL A 365 -13.02 -42.19 6.85
N ALA A 366 -14.33 -42.47 6.91
CA ALA A 366 -15.13 -42.84 5.74
C ALA A 366 -15.16 -41.72 4.67
N GLU A 367 -15.27 -42.10 3.39
CA GLU A 367 -15.34 -41.19 2.23
C GLU A 367 -16.70 -40.48 2.08
N ASP A 368 -17.35 -40.08 3.18
CA ASP A 368 -18.69 -39.45 3.13
C ASP A 368 -18.66 -37.94 2.87
N ALA A 369 -17.49 -37.35 2.62
CA ALA A 369 -17.38 -35.91 2.34
C ALA A 369 -17.77 -35.61 0.87
N PRO A 370 -18.65 -34.62 0.61
CA PRO A 370 -18.99 -34.23 -0.75
C PRO A 370 -17.74 -33.78 -1.52
N PRO A 371 -17.67 -34.00 -2.85
CA PRO A 371 -16.54 -33.58 -3.66
C PRO A 371 -16.31 -32.06 -3.51
N PRO A 372 -15.06 -31.60 -3.44
CA PRO A 372 -14.76 -30.18 -3.29
C PRO A 372 -15.38 -29.42 -4.46
N ARG A 373 -16.22 -28.41 -4.16
CA ARG A 373 -16.69 -27.50 -5.20
C ARG A 373 -15.50 -26.68 -5.72
N PRO A 374 -15.42 -26.40 -7.03
CA PRO A 374 -14.46 -25.43 -7.53
C PRO A 374 -14.69 -24.10 -6.83
N VAL A 375 -13.62 -23.45 -6.38
CA VAL A 375 -13.71 -22.05 -5.96
C VAL A 375 -14.03 -21.24 -7.21
N GLU A 376 -15.26 -20.73 -7.32
CA GLU A 376 -15.66 -19.92 -8.46
C GLU A 376 -14.80 -18.66 -8.51
N ALA A 377 -14.13 -18.46 -9.64
CA ALA A 377 -13.49 -17.20 -9.96
C ALA A 377 -14.55 -16.10 -9.92
N ASN A 378 -14.40 -15.09 -9.04
CA ASN A 378 -15.22 -13.89 -9.14
C ASN A 378 -15.15 -13.37 -10.59
N PRO A 379 -16.26 -12.94 -11.21
CA PRO A 379 -16.21 -12.37 -12.55
C PRO A 379 -15.17 -11.25 -12.58
N ALA A 380 -14.33 -11.24 -13.61
CA ALA A 380 -13.44 -10.11 -13.83
C ALA A 380 -14.29 -8.84 -13.87
N PRO A 381 -13.81 -7.71 -13.30
CA PRO A 381 -14.46 -6.44 -13.58
C PRO A 381 -14.58 -6.29 -15.10
N PRO A 382 -15.65 -5.66 -15.61
CA PRO A 382 -15.76 -5.38 -17.04
C PRO A 382 -14.45 -4.73 -17.50
N PRO A 383 -13.95 -5.04 -18.71
CA PRO A 383 -12.78 -4.35 -19.24
C PRO A 383 -13.05 -2.86 -19.10
N ALA A 384 -12.12 -2.14 -18.46
CA ALA A 384 -12.09 -0.68 -18.55
C ALA A 384 -12.20 -0.34 -20.04
N HIS A 385 -13.16 0.52 -20.36
CA HIS A 385 -13.60 0.94 -21.68
C HIS A 385 -12.64 0.61 -22.83
N GLY A 386 -13.18 -0.01 -23.90
CA GLY A 386 -12.42 -0.36 -25.09
C GLY A 386 -11.57 0.80 -25.63
N PRO A 387 -10.45 0.49 -26.32
CA PRO A 387 -9.49 1.50 -26.75
C PRO A 387 -10.09 2.36 -27.86
N ALA A 388 -10.61 3.54 -27.50
CA ALA A 388 -10.82 4.64 -28.44
C ALA A 388 -10.98 6.03 -27.80
N ASP A 389 -11.63 6.19 -26.64
CA ASP A 389 -12.14 7.53 -26.25
C ASP A 389 -11.53 8.19 -25.00
N TRP A 390 -10.54 7.57 -24.35
CA TRP A 390 -10.00 8.13 -23.09
C TRP A 390 -8.86 9.14 -23.27
N ALA A 391 -8.10 9.05 -24.38
CA ALA A 391 -6.88 9.80 -24.56
C ALA A 391 -7.14 11.18 -25.21
N ASP A 392 -6.60 12.24 -24.61
CA ASP A 392 -6.60 13.58 -25.22
C ASP A 392 -6.00 13.52 -26.64
N PRO A 393 -6.63 14.10 -27.68
CA PRO A 393 -6.08 14.07 -29.04
C PRO A 393 -4.65 14.62 -29.14
N SER A 394 -4.31 15.60 -28.28
CA SER A 394 -2.96 16.16 -28.18
C SER A 394 -1.97 15.16 -27.58
N LEU A 395 -2.42 14.31 -26.64
CA LEU A 395 -1.63 13.21 -26.07
C LEU A 395 -1.35 12.14 -27.13
N VAL A 396 -2.36 11.77 -27.91
CA VAL A 396 -2.19 10.80 -29.02
C VAL A 396 -1.22 11.36 -30.05
N ALA A 397 -1.43 12.61 -30.48
CA ALA A 397 -0.58 13.26 -31.47
C ALA A 397 0.89 13.40 -31.02
N VAL A 398 1.16 13.72 -29.74
CA VAL A 398 2.55 13.77 -29.25
C VAL A 398 3.16 12.37 -29.15
N ALA A 399 2.39 11.36 -28.72
CA ALA A 399 2.88 9.99 -28.63
C ALA A 399 3.20 9.43 -30.03
N GLU A 400 2.36 9.72 -31.03
CA GLU A 400 2.58 9.39 -32.44
C GLU A 400 3.73 10.15 -33.08
N ALA A 401 4.21 11.25 -32.48
CA ALA A 401 5.40 11.97 -32.94
C ALA A 401 6.71 11.35 -32.42
N VAL A 402 6.65 10.41 -31.48
CA VAL A 402 7.84 9.73 -30.95
C VAL A 402 8.40 8.72 -31.94
N ARG A 403 9.72 8.73 -32.14
CA ARG A 403 10.46 7.77 -32.95
C ARG A 403 11.58 7.16 -32.12
N ILE A 404 11.78 5.85 -32.27
CA ILE A 404 12.92 5.13 -31.70
C ILE A 404 13.84 4.74 -32.85
N LEU A 405 15.05 5.31 -32.89
CA LEU A 405 15.98 5.18 -34.03
C LEU A 405 17.23 4.36 -33.66
N PRO A 406 17.81 3.58 -34.59
CA PRO A 406 19.10 2.93 -34.39
C PRO A 406 20.26 3.93 -34.27
N PRO A 407 21.32 3.68 -33.47
CA PRO A 407 21.58 2.49 -32.65
C PRO A 407 21.09 2.60 -31.18
N GLN A 408 19.84 3.07 -30.94
CA GLN A 408 19.16 3.33 -29.65
C GLN A 408 19.14 4.82 -29.29
N SER A 409 18.31 5.58 -30.01
CA SER A 409 17.98 6.96 -29.67
C SER A 409 16.48 7.17 -29.64
N VAL A 410 16.02 8.07 -28.76
CA VAL A 410 14.63 8.50 -28.69
C VAL A 410 14.51 9.88 -29.33
N GLN A 411 13.46 10.10 -30.10
CA GLN A 411 13.22 11.37 -30.77
C GLN A 411 11.76 11.75 -30.61
N LEU A 412 11.51 13.01 -30.25
CA LEU A 412 10.19 13.63 -30.42
C LEU A 412 10.25 14.47 -31.70
N SER A 413 9.75 13.93 -32.82
CA SER A 413 9.90 14.55 -34.13
C SER A 413 9.24 15.94 -34.20
N PRO A 414 9.87 16.95 -34.86
CA PRO A 414 11.11 16.91 -35.64
C PRO A 414 12.38 17.30 -34.85
N LEU A 415 12.36 17.27 -33.51
CA LEU A 415 13.54 17.62 -32.70
C LEU A 415 14.71 16.66 -32.97
N PRO A 416 15.97 17.06 -32.71
CA PRO A 416 17.11 16.15 -32.83
C PRO A 416 16.95 14.90 -31.95
N PRO A 417 17.37 13.71 -32.42
CA PRO A 417 17.33 12.49 -31.62
C PRO A 417 18.27 12.57 -30.41
N GLN A 418 17.83 12.04 -29.28
CA GLN A 418 18.62 11.91 -28.07
C GLN A 418 19.22 10.51 -27.97
N PRO A 419 20.56 10.36 -27.98
CA PRO A 419 21.19 9.06 -27.85
C PRO A 419 20.91 8.48 -26.46
N VAL A 420 20.62 7.18 -26.41
CA VAL A 420 20.39 6.43 -25.18
C VAL A 420 21.51 5.41 -25.04
N SER A 421 22.14 5.38 -23.87
CA SER A 421 23.15 4.38 -23.53
C SER A 421 22.72 3.62 -22.29
N ALA A 422 22.75 2.29 -22.36
CA ALA A 422 22.57 1.41 -21.20
C ALA A 422 23.87 0.62 -20.94
N PRO A 423 24.17 0.28 -19.68
CA PRO A 423 25.29 -0.61 -19.37
C PRO A 423 25.17 -1.96 -20.09
N PRO A 424 26.27 -2.60 -20.50
CA PRO A 424 26.23 -3.90 -21.17
C PRO A 424 25.46 -4.95 -20.37
N GLY A 425 24.54 -5.66 -21.02
CA GLY A 425 23.73 -6.71 -20.41
C GLY A 425 22.50 -6.22 -19.63
N GLN A 426 22.27 -4.90 -19.54
CA GLN A 426 21.04 -4.34 -18.96
C GLN A 426 19.99 -4.04 -20.04
N ASP A 427 18.73 -4.11 -19.63
CA ASP A 427 17.61 -3.68 -20.45
C ASP A 427 17.69 -2.17 -20.72
N VAL A 428 17.64 -1.79 -21.99
CA VAL A 428 17.73 -0.37 -22.41
C VAL A 428 16.42 0.39 -22.19
N ARG A 429 15.27 -0.31 -22.06
CA ARG A 429 13.94 0.31 -21.99
C ARG A 429 13.82 1.35 -20.86
N PRO A 430 14.28 1.10 -19.61
CA PRO A 430 14.25 2.13 -18.56
C PRO A 430 15.04 3.40 -18.95
N SER A 431 16.19 3.24 -19.61
CA SER A 431 17.00 4.39 -20.06
C SER A 431 16.30 5.17 -21.18
N MET A 432 15.57 4.49 -22.05
CA MET A 432 14.72 5.14 -23.06
C MET A 432 13.58 5.93 -22.43
N VAL A 433 12.95 5.38 -21.37
CA VAL A 433 11.92 6.10 -20.60
C VAL A 433 12.50 7.37 -19.98
N GLU A 434 13.67 7.28 -19.32
CA GLU A 434 14.35 8.45 -18.74
C GLU A 434 14.73 9.53 -19.75
N ALA A 435 15.05 9.14 -20.99
CA ALA A 435 15.33 10.09 -22.07
C ALA A 435 14.05 10.69 -22.69
N LEU A 436 12.94 9.94 -22.71
CA LEU A 436 11.72 10.34 -23.39
C LEU A 436 10.78 11.20 -22.54
N TRP A 437 10.57 10.85 -21.26
CA TRP A 437 9.61 11.59 -20.42
C TRP A 437 9.92 13.10 -20.31
N PRO A 438 11.19 13.57 -20.27
CA PRO A 438 11.50 15.00 -20.21
C PRO A 438 11.07 15.75 -21.48
N LEU A 439 11.12 15.09 -22.64
CA LEU A 439 10.65 15.65 -23.91
C LEU A 439 9.13 15.83 -23.88
N LEU A 440 8.39 14.80 -23.46
CA LEU A 440 6.93 14.90 -23.30
C LEU A 440 6.56 16.00 -22.31
N TYR A 441 7.30 16.11 -21.20
CA TYR A 441 7.09 17.15 -20.21
C TYR A 441 7.29 18.55 -20.80
N GLN A 442 8.40 18.77 -21.51
CA GLN A 442 8.79 20.09 -22.03
C GLN A 442 7.95 20.56 -23.22
N TYR A 443 7.47 19.65 -24.07
CA TYR A 443 6.84 20.00 -25.34
C TYR A 443 5.34 19.75 -25.39
N ALA A 444 4.79 18.94 -24.49
CA ALA A 444 3.35 18.65 -24.47
C ALA A 444 2.68 18.91 -23.12
N TYR A 445 3.37 18.76 -21.98
CA TYR A 445 2.78 19.10 -20.69
C TYR A 445 2.86 20.60 -20.38
N THR A 446 4.06 21.19 -20.45
CA THR A 446 4.26 22.62 -20.13
C THR A 446 3.88 23.56 -21.28
N ARG A 447 3.59 23.03 -22.47
CA ARG A 447 3.17 23.77 -23.67
C ARG A 447 2.11 22.97 -24.40
N ARG A 448 1.19 23.65 -25.08
CA ARG A 448 0.22 22.98 -25.94
C ARG A 448 0.96 22.36 -27.13
N TRP A 449 0.77 21.07 -27.35
CA TRP A 449 1.31 20.38 -28.52
C TRP A 449 0.55 20.82 -29.79
N ASP A 450 1.27 21.35 -30.77
CA ASP A 450 0.75 21.79 -32.07
C ASP A 450 1.35 21.00 -33.26
N GLY A 451 2.14 19.95 -32.96
CA GLY A 451 2.84 19.14 -33.96
C GLY A 451 4.13 19.75 -34.50
N ASN A 452 4.52 20.96 -34.05
CA ASN A 452 5.71 21.64 -34.54
C ASN A 452 6.57 22.18 -33.37
N PRO A 453 7.14 21.29 -32.53
CA PRO A 453 7.96 21.73 -31.41
C PRO A 453 9.22 22.46 -31.92
N ALA A 454 9.38 23.71 -31.49
CA ALA A 454 10.60 24.46 -31.74
C ALA A 454 11.75 23.93 -30.86
N PRO A 455 13.00 23.91 -31.35
CA PRO A 455 14.15 23.53 -30.53
C PRO A 455 14.26 24.42 -29.28
N PRO A 456 14.84 23.90 -28.18
CA PRO A 456 14.89 24.61 -26.93
C PRO A 456 15.71 25.89 -27.10
N LYS A 457 15.08 27.04 -26.86
CA LYS A 457 15.79 28.33 -26.80
C LYS A 457 16.53 28.42 -25.47
N GLN A 458 17.74 28.96 -25.48
CA GLN A 458 18.43 29.32 -24.25
C GLN A 458 17.60 30.41 -23.54
N LEU A 459 17.08 30.08 -22.36
CA LEU A 459 16.28 31.00 -21.56
C LEU A 459 17.20 31.76 -20.61
N ASP A 460 16.98 33.07 -20.48
CA ASP A 460 17.55 33.84 -19.38
C ASP A 460 16.77 33.53 -18.10
N LEU A 461 17.38 32.73 -17.22
CA LEU A 461 16.80 32.30 -15.95
C LEU A 461 17.16 33.24 -14.80
N THR A 462 17.79 34.38 -15.10
CA THR A 462 18.15 35.37 -14.08
C THR A 462 16.89 35.93 -13.43
N PRO A 463 16.81 35.95 -12.08
CA PRO A 463 15.68 36.56 -11.41
C PRO A 463 15.52 38.04 -11.77
N ASP A 464 14.32 38.44 -12.20
CA ASP A 464 13.99 39.83 -12.46
C ASP A 464 13.56 40.51 -11.16
N SER A 465 14.42 41.40 -10.65
CA SER A 465 14.16 42.15 -9.41
C SER A 465 12.87 42.99 -9.45
N THR A 466 12.47 43.51 -10.63
CA THR A 466 11.24 44.29 -10.79
C THR A 466 10.03 43.40 -10.65
N LEU A 467 10.04 42.23 -11.30
CA LEU A 467 8.98 41.23 -11.17
C LEU A 467 8.87 40.75 -9.72
N VAL A 468 9.99 40.41 -9.08
CA VAL A 468 10.03 39.98 -7.67
C VAL A 468 9.44 41.04 -6.74
N SER A 469 9.81 42.31 -6.94
CA SER A 469 9.28 43.43 -6.14
C SER A 469 7.76 43.58 -6.33
N ARG A 470 7.26 43.49 -7.57
CA ARG A 470 5.82 43.55 -7.87
C ARG A 470 5.05 42.37 -7.27
N LEU A 471 5.59 41.14 -7.34
CA LEU A 471 4.99 39.95 -6.72
C LEU A 471 4.93 40.10 -5.20
N SER A 472 6.02 40.56 -4.58
CA SER A 472 6.05 40.80 -3.13
C SER A 472 5.09 41.90 -2.69
N GLY A 473 4.98 43.00 -3.45
CA GLY A 473 4.04 44.08 -3.15
C GLY A 473 2.57 43.72 -3.39
N ALA A 474 2.31 42.71 -4.22
CA ALA A 474 0.96 42.23 -4.52
C ALA A 474 0.44 41.17 -3.53
N ASN A 475 1.34 40.48 -2.80
CA ASN A 475 0.97 39.45 -1.84
C ASN A 475 0.19 40.06 -0.66
N ALA A 476 -1.09 39.69 -0.52
CA ALA A 476 -1.97 40.20 0.53
C ALA A 476 -1.80 39.45 1.88
N GLY A 477 -0.88 38.48 1.97
CA GLY A 477 -0.62 37.70 3.17
C GLY A 477 0.35 38.35 4.15
N HIS A 478 0.28 37.93 5.42
CA HIS A 478 1.07 38.49 6.52
C HIS A 478 1.93 37.40 7.17
N SER A 479 3.17 37.75 7.57
CA SER A 479 3.98 36.83 8.37
C SER A 479 3.40 36.70 9.76
N LEU A 480 3.15 35.47 10.20
CA LEU A 480 2.58 35.18 11.51
C LEU A 480 3.61 34.57 12.46
N LEU A 481 3.31 34.68 13.74
CA LEU A 481 3.99 33.95 14.80
C LEU A 481 2.97 33.02 15.46
N ASP A 482 3.02 31.74 15.12
CA ASP A 482 2.11 30.74 15.67
C ASP A 482 2.67 30.20 17.00
N ARG A 483 2.04 30.61 18.10
CA ARG A 483 2.61 30.45 19.45
C ARG A 483 2.22 29.15 20.13
N GLY A 484 3.08 28.70 21.06
CA GLY A 484 2.74 27.64 22.01
C GLY A 484 2.80 26.22 21.44
N TRP A 485 3.78 25.94 20.57
CA TRP A 485 4.11 24.59 20.13
C TRP A 485 5.03 23.92 21.13
N GLN A 486 4.77 22.66 21.48
CA GLN A 486 5.61 21.90 22.40
C GLN A 486 6.53 20.94 21.64
N ILE A 487 7.83 20.98 21.92
CA ILE A 487 8.78 20.00 21.39
C ILE A 487 8.55 18.67 22.09
N TYR A 488 8.25 17.60 21.37
CA TYR A 488 8.16 16.26 21.96
C TYR A 488 9.35 15.36 21.57
N GLN A 489 10.08 15.70 20.51
CA GLN A 489 11.28 14.98 20.11
C GLN A 489 12.26 15.91 19.36
N VAL A 490 13.56 15.69 19.56
CA VAL A 490 14.63 16.32 18.78
C VAL A 490 15.31 15.21 17.96
N ALA A 491 15.33 15.37 16.64
CA ALA A 491 15.96 14.41 15.75
C ALA A 491 17.50 14.53 15.82
N PRO A 492 18.26 13.46 15.50
CA PRO A 492 19.72 13.49 15.50
C PRO A 492 20.34 14.55 14.58
N ASP A 493 19.60 14.98 13.55
CA ASP A 493 20.00 16.03 12.60
C ASP A 493 19.63 17.46 13.06
N GLY A 494 19.12 17.60 14.29
CA GLY A 494 18.76 18.89 14.89
C GLY A 494 17.37 19.40 14.52
N ARG A 495 16.57 18.66 13.74
CA ARG A 495 15.16 19.01 13.52
C ARG A 495 14.32 18.77 14.76
N LEU A 496 13.30 19.62 14.95
CA LEU A 496 12.41 19.61 16.09
C LEU A 496 11.07 19.04 15.68
N HIS A 497 10.63 18.00 16.37
CA HIS A 497 9.29 17.48 16.26
C HIS A 497 8.42 18.14 17.33
N VAL A 498 7.38 18.84 16.87
CA VAL A 498 6.56 19.70 17.72
C VAL A 498 5.09 19.33 17.62
N GLU A 499 4.34 19.55 18.71
CA GLU A 499 2.91 19.33 18.78
C GLU A 499 2.15 20.53 19.37
N LYS A 500 0.92 20.73 18.91
CA LYS A 500 -0.04 21.73 19.44
C LYS A 500 -1.46 21.27 19.16
N GLY A 501 -2.26 21.08 20.20
CA GLY A 501 -3.69 20.74 20.06
C GLY A 501 -3.98 19.49 19.21
N GLY A 502 -3.09 18.49 19.24
CA GLY A 502 -3.18 17.26 18.42
C GLY A 502 -2.57 17.37 17.02
N GLY A 503 -2.13 18.56 16.59
CA GLY A 503 -1.36 18.75 15.35
C GLY A 503 0.13 18.49 15.57
N TYR A 504 0.80 17.88 14.59
CA TYR A 504 2.24 17.57 14.62
C TYR A 504 2.98 18.24 13.47
N ARG A 505 4.19 18.76 13.71
CA ARG A 505 5.07 19.32 12.68
C ARG A 505 6.53 18.97 12.93
N VAL A 506 7.32 18.96 11.86
CA VAL A 506 8.78 18.90 11.93
C VAL A 506 9.33 20.23 11.42
N VAL A 507 10.09 20.93 12.27
CA VAL A 507 10.62 22.27 11.97
C VAL A 507 12.12 22.34 12.25
N SER A 508 12.82 23.25 11.59
CA SER A 508 14.20 23.57 11.93
C SER A 508 14.28 24.48 13.17
N ALA A 509 15.43 24.50 13.83
CA ALA A 509 15.70 25.44 14.91
C ALA A 509 15.49 26.91 14.48
N GLY A 510 15.83 27.25 13.23
CA GLY A 510 15.60 28.58 12.68
C GLY A 510 14.11 28.93 12.49
N GLN A 511 13.28 27.97 12.09
CA GLN A 511 11.82 28.16 11.99
C GLN A 511 11.17 28.34 13.37
N ALA A 512 11.74 27.71 14.40
CA ALA A 512 11.36 27.88 15.80
C ALA A 512 11.93 29.15 16.46
N GLY A 513 12.65 30.00 15.71
CA GLY A 513 13.28 31.20 16.25
C GLY A 513 14.37 30.93 17.30
N LEU A 514 14.89 29.70 17.37
CA LEU A 514 15.91 29.33 18.34
C LEU A 514 17.30 29.81 17.89
N PRO A 515 18.15 30.27 18.82
CA PRO A 515 19.52 30.66 18.49
C PRO A 515 20.32 29.51 17.87
N PRO A 516 21.23 29.78 16.91
CA PRO A 516 22.15 28.76 16.40
C PRO A 516 22.91 28.06 17.53
N GLY A 517 22.95 26.73 17.50
CA GLY A 517 23.62 25.91 18.52
C GLY A 517 22.82 25.68 19.81
N PHE A 518 21.63 26.28 19.95
CA PHE A 518 20.74 25.99 21.07
C PHE A 518 20.18 24.57 20.98
N GLN A 519 20.28 23.80 22.07
CA GLN A 519 19.74 22.45 22.18
C GLN A 519 18.48 22.45 23.05
N PRO A 520 17.28 22.54 22.46
CA PRO A 520 16.05 22.49 23.23
C PRO A 520 15.79 21.09 23.80
N GLN A 521 15.14 21.02 24.98
CA GLN A 521 14.72 19.76 25.57
C GLN A 521 13.26 19.42 25.19
N PRO A 522 12.88 18.14 25.07
CA PRO A 522 11.49 17.75 25.03
C PRO A 522 10.69 18.37 26.19
N GLY A 523 9.47 18.82 25.91
CA GLY A 523 8.63 19.61 26.80
C GLY A 523 8.73 21.12 26.61
N THR A 524 9.77 21.64 25.94
CA THR A 524 9.96 23.09 25.71
C THR A 524 8.89 23.65 24.80
N LEU A 525 8.30 24.79 25.19
CA LEU A 525 7.39 25.55 24.34
C LEU A 525 8.17 26.51 23.43
N ILE A 526 7.80 26.53 22.15
CA ILE A 526 8.38 27.38 21.12
C ILE A 526 7.28 28.05 20.28
N ASP A 527 7.66 29.13 19.62
CA ASP A 527 6.80 29.84 18.67
C ASP A 527 7.33 29.63 17.25
N LEU A 528 6.45 29.30 16.30
CA LEU A 528 6.82 29.06 14.92
C LEU A 528 6.63 30.33 14.09
N ARG A 529 7.70 30.78 13.44
CA ARG A 529 7.61 31.88 12.47
C ARG A 529 7.10 31.33 11.15
N MET A 530 5.91 31.78 10.75
CA MET A 530 5.25 31.40 9.50
C MET A 530 5.39 32.56 8.51
N PRO A 531 6.37 32.53 7.60
CA PRO A 531 6.50 33.58 6.58
C PRO A 531 5.34 33.49 5.58
N HIS A 532 4.85 34.64 5.11
CA HIS A 532 3.85 34.68 4.01
C HIS A 532 4.47 34.56 2.61
N GLN A 533 5.81 34.61 2.52
CA GLN A 533 6.52 34.48 1.25
C GLN A 533 7.93 33.89 1.39
N SER A 534 8.49 33.35 0.31
CA SER A 534 9.89 32.92 0.24
C SER A 534 10.44 32.96 -1.19
N LEU A 535 11.71 33.35 -1.33
CA LEU A 535 12.50 33.24 -2.56
C LEU A 535 13.54 32.11 -2.49
N THR A 536 13.69 31.47 -1.33
CA THR A 536 14.70 30.44 -1.07
C THR A 536 14.09 29.05 -0.90
N ALA A 537 12.75 28.94 -0.81
CA ALA A 537 12.05 27.67 -0.72
C ALA A 537 12.30 26.78 -1.95
N GLN A 538 12.38 27.40 -3.13
CA GLN A 538 12.78 26.73 -4.37
C GLN A 538 13.52 27.74 -5.26
N ALA A 539 14.75 27.40 -5.68
CA ALA A 539 15.53 28.27 -6.55
C ALA A 539 14.77 28.60 -7.85
N GLY A 540 14.72 29.88 -8.22
CA GLY A 540 14.03 30.36 -9.42
C GLY A 540 12.52 30.58 -9.27
N TYR A 541 11.96 30.44 -8.06
CA TYR A 541 10.52 30.65 -7.81
C TYR A 541 10.26 31.61 -6.65
N TYR A 542 9.21 32.41 -6.81
CA TYR A 542 8.57 33.16 -5.73
C TYR A 542 7.47 32.27 -5.14
N HIS A 543 7.51 32.08 -3.82
CA HIS A 543 6.48 31.39 -3.07
C HIS A 543 5.67 32.38 -2.24
N ALA A 544 4.35 32.22 -2.24
CA ALA A 544 3.43 32.81 -1.26
C ALA A 544 2.82 31.69 -0.41
N PHE A 545 2.58 31.96 0.87
CA PHE A 545 1.98 31.04 1.82
C PHE A 545 0.75 31.68 2.45
N GLY A 546 -0.31 30.89 2.63
CA GLY A 546 -1.51 31.32 3.31
C GLY A 546 -1.27 31.57 4.80
N GLU A 547 -2.08 32.45 5.38
CA GLU A 547 -2.03 32.81 6.79
C GLU A 547 -2.56 31.68 7.68
N THR A 548 -3.40 30.80 7.13
CA THR A 548 -3.93 29.66 7.89
C THR A 548 -2.97 28.48 7.79
N PRO A 549 -2.43 27.97 8.91
CA PRO A 549 -1.54 26.83 8.90
C PRO A 549 -2.28 25.54 8.50
N ALA A 550 -1.75 24.81 7.53
CA ALA A 550 -2.15 23.43 7.26
C ALA A 550 -1.61 22.49 8.35
N SER A 551 -2.38 21.49 8.77
CA SER A 551 -1.84 20.35 9.53
C SER A 551 -0.97 19.48 8.62
N ALA A 552 -0.07 18.68 9.20
CA ALA A 552 0.80 17.82 8.40
C ALA A 552 0.03 16.72 7.62
N SER A 553 -1.23 16.42 7.97
CA SER A 553 -2.06 15.48 7.22
C SER A 553 -2.57 16.11 5.92
N GLU A 554 -2.79 17.42 5.94
CA GLU A 554 -3.23 18.25 4.83
C GLU A 554 -2.09 18.58 3.87
N GLU A 555 -0.89 18.81 4.39
CA GLU A 555 0.32 19.04 3.57
C GLU A 555 0.67 17.82 2.71
N GLY A 556 0.24 16.62 3.12
CA GLY A 556 0.45 15.38 2.38
C GLY A 556 -0.56 15.12 1.25
N GLU A 557 -1.68 15.86 1.21
CA GLU A 557 -2.82 15.63 0.32
C GLU A 557 -3.27 16.94 -0.32
N LEU A 558 -2.56 17.36 -1.36
CA LEU A 558 -2.77 18.65 -2.01
C LEU A 558 -3.57 18.47 -3.31
N ALA A 559 -4.45 19.43 -3.58
CA ALA A 559 -4.90 19.71 -4.93
C ALA A 559 -3.88 20.66 -5.59
N ARG A 560 -3.86 20.72 -6.91
CA ARG A 560 -3.01 21.64 -7.69
C ARG A 560 -3.87 22.36 -8.71
N LEU A 561 -3.86 23.69 -8.68
CA LEU A 561 -4.49 24.53 -9.69
C LEU A 561 -3.41 25.27 -10.49
N TYR A 562 -3.44 25.10 -11.80
CA TYR A 562 -2.45 25.60 -12.75
C TYR A 562 -3.04 26.76 -13.54
N PHE A 563 -2.49 27.95 -13.33
CA PHE A 563 -2.89 29.16 -14.02
C PHE A 563 -1.87 29.50 -15.11
N ASN A 564 -2.35 29.58 -16.34
CA ASN A 564 -1.62 30.07 -17.49
C ASN A 564 -1.71 31.61 -17.52
N VAL A 565 -0.73 32.27 -16.93
CA VAL A 565 -0.70 33.73 -16.74
C VAL A 565 0.59 34.28 -17.34
N GLY A 566 0.58 35.53 -17.82
CA GLY A 566 1.78 36.23 -18.25
C GLY A 566 2.55 36.85 -17.08
N ALA A 567 3.86 37.09 -17.24
CA ALA A 567 4.69 37.72 -16.21
C ALA A 567 4.14 39.08 -15.74
N GLU A 568 3.54 39.84 -16.64
CA GLU A 568 2.94 41.14 -16.33
C GLU A 568 1.67 41.04 -15.47
N GLN A 569 0.85 40.00 -15.68
CA GLN A 569 -0.43 39.78 -15.01
C GLN A 569 -0.29 38.96 -13.72
N ALA A 570 0.81 38.22 -13.55
CA ALA A 570 1.04 37.35 -12.40
C ALA A 570 0.89 38.06 -11.04
N PRO A 571 1.39 39.30 -10.82
CA PRO A 571 1.15 40.02 -9.57
C PRO A 571 -0.33 40.25 -9.27
N ALA A 572 -1.13 40.63 -10.27
CA ALA A 572 -2.57 40.88 -10.06
C ALA A 572 -3.32 39.60 -9.70
N LEU A 573 -3.00 38.48 -10.38
CA LEU A 573 -3.59 37.18 -10.05
C LEU A 573 -3.18 36.71 -8.64
N LEU A 574 -1.90 36.87 -8.28
CA LEU A 574 -1.39 36.53 -6.96
C LEU A 574 -2.11 37.31 -5.86
N HIS A 575 -2.35 38.61 -6.08
CA HIS A 575 -3.11 39.45 -5.14
C HIS A 575 -4.51 38.91 -4.90
N LEU A 576 -5.26 38.63 -5.98
CA LEU A 576 -6.63 38.12 -5.88
C LEU A 576 -6.70 36.77 -5.15
N LEU A 577 -5.77 35.86 -5.44
CA LEU A 577 -5.71 34.54 -4.80
C LEU A 577 -5.35 34.66 -3.31
N THR A 578 -4.30 35.41 -2.97
CA THR A 578 -3.87 35.56 -1.58
C THR A 578 -4.91 36.28 -0.73
N LEU A 579 -5.54 37.34 -1.27
CA LEU A 579 -6.61 38.08 -0.59
C LEU A 579 -7.85 37.20 -0.37
N GLY A 580 -8.33 36.53 -1.41
CA GLY A 580 -9.53 35.70 -1.35
C GLY A 580 -9.39 34.52 -0.41
N LEU A 581 -8.32 33.73 -0.55
CA LEU A 581 -8.13 32.52 0.25
C LEU A 581 -7.86 32.81 1.72
N ASN A 582 -7.08 33.86 2.03
CA ASN A 582 -6.84 34.26 3.42
C ASN A 582 -8.13 34.77 4.10
N ARG A 583 -9.00 35.50 3.38
CA ARG A 583 -10.28 35.98 3.91
C ARG A 583 -11.18 34.85 4.44
N TYR A 584 -11.09 33.67 3.84
CA TYR A 584 -11.86 32.48 4.23
C TYR A 584 -11.06 31.46 5.07
N PHE A 585 -9.88 31.85 5.59
CA PHE A 585 -9.01 31.00 6.40
C PHE A 585 -8.64 29.67 5.70
N ILE A 586 -8.42 29.71 4.40
CA ILE A 586 -8.05 28.53 3.62
C ILE A 586 -6.53 28.37 3.65
N PRO A 587 -5.97 27.22 4.10
CA PRO A 587 -4.54 26.97 3.95
C PRO A 587 -4.17 26.81 2.48
N PHE A 588 -3.06 27.41 2.06
CA PHE A 588 -2.51 27.20 0.73
C PHE A 588 -1.01 27.50 0.68
N SER A 589 -0.35 26.97 -0.34
CA SER A 589 0.88 27.57 -0.86
C SER A 589 0.70 27.87 -2.34
N LEU A 590 1.41 28.88 -2.83
CA LEU A 590 1.36 29.31 -4.22
C LEU A 590 2.79 29.53 -4.68
N LYS A 591 3.10 29.21 -5.94
CA LYS A 591 4.38 29.58 -6.53
C LYS A 591 4.28 30.01 -7.98
N CYS A 592 5.20 30.87 -8.38
CA CYS A 592 5.40 31.29 -9.76
C CYS A 592 6.89 31.60 -10.05
N PRO A 593 7.35 31.51 -11.30
CA PRO A 593 8.72 31.85 -11.66
C PRO A 593 9.08 33.31 -11.39
N VAL A 594 10.34 33.57 -11.07
CA VAL A 594 10.90 34.93 -10.92
C VAL A 594 11.58 35.47 -12.19
N ALA A 595 11.73 34.62 -13.21
CA ALA A 595 12.30 35.01 -14.51
C ALA A 595 11.18 35.09 -15.56
N PRO A 596 10.98 36.24 -16.24
CA PRO A 596 9.95 36.39 -17.27
C PRO A 596 10.04 35.36 -18.40
N ALA A 597 11.24 34.87 -18.71
CA ALA A 597 11.48 33.86 -19.74
C ALA A 597 10.78 32.51 -19.48
N LEU A 598 10.40 32.23 -18.22
CA LEU A 598 9.68 31.00 -17.83
C LEU A 598 8.16 31.11 -17.99
N TYR A 599 7.64 32.27 -18.38
CA TYR A 599 6.21 32.50 -18.62
C TYR A 599 5.77 32.12 -20.05
N ASP A 600 6.60 31.43 -20.84
CA ASP A 600 6.17 30.81 -22.11
C ASP A 600 5.35 29.51 -21.90
N ARG A 601 5.38 28.98 -20.67
CA ARG A 601 4.68 27.77 -20.25
C ARG A 601 3.19 28.01 -19.99
N VAL A 602 2.40 26.93 -19.97
CA VAL A 602 1.00 26.94 -19.55
C VAL A 602 0.80 26.65 -18.06
N ASP A 603 1.82 26.17 -17.35
CA ASP A 603 1.80 25.84 -15.91
C ASP A 603 2.55 26.88 -15.04
N THR A 604 2.33 28.17 -15.32
CA THR A 604 3.17 29.27 -14.80
C THR A 604 2.96 29.61 -13.33
N LEU A 605 1.71 29.76 -12.88
CA LEU A 605 1.40 29.99 -11.47
C LEU A 605 0.64 28.77 -10.96
N VAL A 606 1.10 28.21 -9.85
CA VAL A 606 0.52 26.99 -9.30
C VAL A 606 0.09 27.22 -7.86
N LEU A 607 -1.19 26.98 -7.58
CA LEU A 607 -1.78 27.03 -6.24
C LEU A 607 -1.93 25.60 -5.70
N TYR A 608 -1.57 25.43 -4.44
CA TYR A 608 -1.57 24.17 -3.70
C TYR A 608 -2.41 24.32 -2.41
N PRO A 609 -3.74 24.21 -2.49
CA PRO A 609 -4.56 24.06 -1.29
C PRO A 609 -4.59 22.60 -0.84
N PRO A 610 -4.76 22.29 0.46
CA PRO A 610 -5.14 20.96 0.87
C PRO A 610 -6.41 20.54 0.15
N ARG A 611 -6.41 19.31 -0.36
CA ARG A 611 -7.46 18.77 -1.22
C ARG A 611 -8.85 18.88 -0.58
N ARG A 612 -8.95 18.71 0.74
CA ARG A 612 -10.22 18.85 1.47
C ARG A 612 -10.87 20.24 1.35
N TYR A 613 -10.07 21.29 1.13
CA TYR A 613 -10.56 22.64 0.92
C TYR A 613 -10.84 22.96 -0.55
N LEU A 614 -10.55 22.05 -1.49
CA LEU A 614 -10.75 22.31 -2.91
C LEU A 614 -12.18 22.78 -3.24
N PRO A 615 -13.27 22.19 -2.70
CA PRO A 615 -14.61 22.71 -2.96
C PRO A 615 -14.77 24.20 -2.57
N LEU A 616 -14.28 24.58 -1.40
CA LEU A 616 -14.33 25.97 -0.92
C LEU A 616 -13.42 26.89 -1.76
N VAL A 617 -12.24 26.40 -2.17
CA VAL A 617 -11.35 27.13 -3.09
C VAL A 617 -12.08 27.41 -4.41
N LEU A 618 -12.79 26.43 -4.97
CA LEU A 618 -13.54 26.62 -6.21
C LEU A 618 -14.69 27.62 -6.04
N ASP A 619 -15.36 27.64 -4.88
CA ASP A 619 -16.40 28.64 -4.58
C ASP A 619 -15.81 30.06 -4.47
N VAL A 620 -14.64 30.22 -3.84
CA VAL A 620 -13.91 31.50 -3.81
C VAL A 620 -13.48 31.94 -5.22
N LEU A 621 -13.06 30.99 -6.06
CA LEU A 621 -12.69 31.29 -7.44
C LEU A 621 -13.91 31.64 -8.31
N ASP A 622 -15.07 31.03 -8.09
CA ASP A 622 -16.32 31.37 -8.79
C ASP A 622 -16.65 32.86 -8.64
N GLU A 623 -16.55 33.40 -7.42
CA GLU A 623 -16.78 34.83 -7.15
C GLU A 623 -15.76 35.74 -7.86
N ALA A 624 -14.55 35.24 -8.06
CA ALA A 624 -13.44 35.99 -8.64
C ALA A 624 -13.29 35.83 -10.16
N VAL A 625 -14.08 34.98 -10.82
CA VAL A 625 -13.98 34.71 -12.27
C VAL A 625 -13.94 35.98 -13.13
N PRO A 626 -14.80 37.01 -12.94
CA PRO A 626 -14.77 38.22 -13.77
C PRO A 626 -13.45 38.99 -13.70
N MET A 627 -12.71 38.86 -12.59
CA MET A 627 -11.41 39.50 -12.39
C MET A 627 -10.24 38.60 -12.82
N ILE A 628 -10.38 37.29 -12.64
CA ILE A 628 -9.32 36.30 -12.96
C ILE A 628 -9.27 36.01 -14.45
N ALA A 629 -10.42 35.78 -15.11
CA ALA A 629 -10.46 35.34 -16.51
C ALA A 629 -9.69 36.26 -17.49
N PRO A 630 -9.77 37.60 -17.38
CA PRO A 630 -8.99 38.50 -18.25
C PRO A 630 -7.47 38.45 -18.03
N LEU A 631 -7.01 37.88 -16.92
CA LEU A 631 -5.59 37.74 -16.61
C LEU A 631 -4.97 36.46 -17.20
N LEU A 632 -5.81 35.50 -17.62
CA LEU A 632 -5.37 34.20 -18.10
C LEU A 632 -5.20 34.18 -19.62
N ARG A 633 -4.21 33.41 -20.07
CA ARG A 633 -4.02 33.03 -21.47
C ARG A 633 -4.68 31.68 -21.72
N PRO A 634 -5.14 31.39 -22.95
CA PRO A 634 -5.75 30.10 -23.26
C PRO A 634 -4.74 28.95 -23.16
N GLY A 635 -5.24 27.78 -22.74
CA GLY A 635 -4.49 26.52 -22.70
C GLY A 635 -4.11 26.09 -21.28
N GLU A 636 -4.28 24.81 -21.00
CA GLU A 636 -4.03 24.16 -19.72
C GLU A 636 -2.97 23.05 -19.87
N PRO A 637 -2.27 22.65 -18.80
CA PRO A 637 -1.31 21.56 -18.89
C PRO A 637 -1.98 20.24 -19.26
N LEU A 638 -1.28 19.40 -20.02
CA LEU A 638 -1.76 18.07 -20.40
C LEU A 638 -2.12 17.25 -19.14
N PHE A 639 -3.12 16.37 -19.27
CA PHE A 639 -3.69 15.55 -18.19
C PHE A 639 -4.47 16.29 -17.10
N THR A 640 -4.59 17.62 -17.16
CA THR A 640 -5.36 18.37 -16.16
C THR A 640 -6.84 18.49 -16.53
N ARG A 641 -7.71 18.61 -15.52
CA ARG A 641 -9.12 18.94 -15.72
C ARG A 641 -9.24 20.44 -15.96
N ARG A 642 -9.76 20.84 -17.12
CA ARG A 642 -10.05 22.25 -17.40
C ARG A 642 -11.18 22.76 -16.48
N LEU A 643 -10.92 23.85 -15.76
CA LEU A 643 -11.88 24.52 -14.87
C LEU A 643 -12.39 25.84 -15.45
N LEU A 644 -11.52 26.55 -16.17
CA LEU A 644 -11.75 27.79 -16.91
C LEU A 644 -10.69 27.85 -18.03
N PRO A 645 -10.91 28.49 -19.20
CA PRO A 645 -9.83 28.71 -20.17
C PRO A 645 -8.56 29.29 -19.51
N GLY A 646 -7.46 28.55 -19.57
CA GLY A 646 -6.20 28.93 -18.91
C GLY A 646 -6.04 28.49 -17.46
N LEU A 647 -6.99 27.70 -16.93
CA LEU A 647 -6.97 27.14 -15.58
C LEU A 647 -7.25 25.64 -15.58
N GLY A 648 -6.23 24.85 -15.25
CA GLY A 648 -6.32 23.40 -15.08
C GLY A 648 -6.26 22.98 -13.61
N GLY A 649 -6.90 21.86 -13.25
CA GLY A 649 -6.85 21.26 -11.93
C GLY A 649 -6.38 19.81 -11.97
N ALA A 650 -5.54 19.40 -11.00
CA ALA A 650 -5.12 18.01 -10.82
C ALA A 650 -4.66 17.74 -9.39
N ASP A 651 -4.71 16.49 -8.96
CA ASP A 651 -4.22 16.07 -7.65
C ASP A 651 -2.70 15.97 -7.60
N ASP A 652 -2.15 16.21 -6.41
CA ASP A 652 -0.77 15.90 -6.13
C ASP A 652 -0.54 14.38 -6.25
N PRO A 653 0.45 13.92 -7.04
CA PRO A 653 0.66 12.50 -7.29
C PRO A 653 1.17 11.74 -6.07
N GLY A 654 1.62 12.41 -5.00
CA GLY A 654 2.06 11.67 -3.83
C GLY A 654 3.51 11.13 -3.91
N THR A 655 4.24 11.35 -5.00
CA THR A 655 5.55 10.70 -5.20
C THR A 655 6.76 11.61 -4.93
N GLY A 656 6.53 12.90 -4.67
CA GLY A 656 7.59 13.92 -4.59
C GLY A 656 8.01 14.46 -5.97
N GLU A 657 7.58 13.81 -7.05
CA GLU A 657 7.66 14.35 -8.41
C GLU A 657 6.62 15.46 -8.65
N SER A 658 6.83 16.25 -9.70
CA SER A 658 5.75 17.08 -10.23
C SER A 658 4.66 16.22 -10.88
N PHE A 659 3.42 16.68 -10.89
CA PHE A 659 2.28 16.00 -11.55
C PHE A 659 2.60 15.64 -13.01
N GLY A 660 3.13 16.61 -13.79
CA GLY A 660 3.52 16.37 -15.16
C GLY A 660 4.63 15.32 -15.31
N GLN A 661 5.63 15.29 -14.42
CA GLN A 661 6.66 14.25 -14.42
C GLN A 661 6.04 12.85 -14.23
N SER A 662 5.18 12.71 -13.22
CA SER A 662 4.51 11.43 -12.92
C SER A 662 3.73 10.91 -14.13
N ARG A 663 2.93 11.77 -14.80
CA ARG A 663 2.11 11.36 -15.95
C ARG A 663 2.94 11.13 -17.22
N CYS A 664 3.89 12.01 -17.52
CA CYS A 664 4.76 11.87 -18.68
C CYS A 664 5.63 10.61 -18.61
N ARG A 665 6.08 10.22 -17.41
CA ARG A 665 6.88 9.00 -17.20
C ARG A 665 6.08 7.73 -17.50
N LEU A 666 4.82 7.65 -17.04
CA LEU A 666 3.93 6.53 -17.32
C LEU A 666 3.61 6.41 -18.82
N VAL A 667 3.33 7.54 -19.47
CA VAL A 667 3.09 7.59 -20.92
C VAL A 667 4.34 7.20 -21.71
N ALA A 668 5.52 7.71 -21.32
CA ALA A 668 6.78 7.32 -21.94
C ALA A 668 7.03 5.81 -21.84
N ALA A 669 6.79 5.21 -20.67
CA ALA A 669 6.88 3.76 -20.50
C ALA A 669 5.92 3.00 -21.44
N GLY A 670 4.68 3.48 -21.58
CA GLY A 670 3.70 2.88 -22.49
C GLY A 670 4.13 2.97 -23.97
N ILE A 671 4.72 4.09 -24.39
CA ILE A 671 5.27 4.25 -25.75
C ILE A 671 6.39 3.25 -26.00
N ILE A 672 7.31 3.06 -25.04
CA ILE A 672 8.42 2.11 -25.17
C ILE A 672 7.94 0.66 -25.16
N ASP A 673 6.89 0.32 -24.39
CA ASP A 673 6.27 -1.01 -24.43
C ASP A 673 5.64 -1.30 -25.79
N ALA A 674 4.91 -0.34 -26.37
CA ALA A 674 4.32 -0.49 -27.70
C ALA A 674 5.40 -0.71 -28.76
N TRP A 675 6.48 0.07 -28.72
CA TRP A 675 7.63 -0.10 -29.60
C TRP A 675 8.29 -1.48 -29.46
N SER A 676 8.33 -2.04 -28.25
CA SER A 676 8.92 -3.36 -27.96
C SER A 676 8.02 -4.55 -28.34
N GLY A 677 6.87 -4.30 -28.98
CA GLY A 677 5.92 -5.34 -29.38
C GLY A 677 4.84 -5.66 -28.33
N GLY A 678 4.63 -4.77 -27.35
CA GLY A 678 3.66 -4.97 -26.27
C GLY A 678 2.18 -4.78 -26.66
N GLY A 679 1.89 -4.33 -27.88
CA GLY A 679 0.52 -4.07 -28.36
C GLY A 679 0.40 -2.77 -29.13
N THR A 680 -0.83 -2.23 -29.22
CA THR A 680 -1.05 -0.90 -29.80
C THR A 680 -0.57 0.20 -28.85
N LEU A 681 -0.27 1.38 -29.40
CA LEU A 681 0.21 2.53 -28.62
C LEU A 681 -0.76 2.91 -27.48
N LEU A 682 -2.06 3.00 -27.78
CA LEU A 682 -3.08 3.34 -26.79
C LEU A 682 -3.23 2.27 -25.71
N ASP A 683 -3.16 0.99 -26.07
CA ASP A 683 -3.28 -0.11 -25.11
C ASP A 683 -2.12 -0.10 -24.12
N CYS A 684 -0.89 0.07 -24.60
CA CYS A 684 0.29 0.09 -23.73
C CYS A 684 0.32 1.32 -22.81
N MET A 685 -0.05 2.50 -23.30
CA MET A 685 -0.20 3.69 -22.45
C MET A 685 -1.31 3.51 -21.41
N GLY A 686 -2.46 2.98 -21.83
CA GLY A 686 -3.58 2.68 -20.94
C GLY A 686 -3.19 1.67 -19.87
N ALA A 687 -2.47 0.61 -20.23
CA ALA A 687 -1.98 -0.40 -19.29
C ALA A 687 -1.03 0.19 -18.23
N ARG A 688 -0.12 1.10 -18.61
CA ARG A 688 0.78 1.76 -17.65
C ARG A 688 0.04 2.69 -16.69
N LEU A 689 -0.92 3.47 -17.19
CA LEU A 689 -1.73 4.36 -16.37
C LEU A 689 -2.64 3.58 -15.40
N SER A 690 -3.36 2.58 -15.90
CA SER A 690 -4.21 1.70 -15.09
C SER A 690 -3.41 0.87 -14.09
N GLY A 691 -2.23 0.37 -14.48
CA GLY A 691 -1.31 -0.35 -13.59
C GLY A 691 -0.78 0.52 -12.45
N ALA A 692 -0.70 1.84 -12.65
CA ALA A 692 -0.41 2.82 -11.61
C ALA A 692 -1.65 3.21 -10.76
N GLY A 693 -2.80 2.54 -10.96
CA GLY A 693 -4.05 2.80 -10.25
C GLY A 693 -4.82 4.04 -10.73
N LEU A 694 -4.47 4.58 -11.89
CA LEU A 694 -5.14 5.76 -12.46
C LEU A 694 -6.38 5.38 -13.26
N ARG A 695 -7.38 6.26 -13.25
CA ARG A 695 -8.54 6.19 -14.15
C ARG A 695 -8.20 6.86 -15.47
N LEU A 696 -8.38 6.14 -16.58
CA LEU A 696 -8.01 6.62 -17.91
C LEU A 696 -8.82 7.85 -18.32
N GLU A 697 -10.09 7.89 -17.94
CA GLU A 697 -11.02 8.99 -18.19
C GLU A 697 -10.81 10.20 -17.26
N ALA A 698 -9.97 10.07 -16.23
CA ALA A 698 -9.71 11.11 -15.25
C ALA A 698 -8.23 11.14 -14.80
N PRO A 699 -7.27 11.35 -15.73
CA PRO A 699 -5.84 11.29 -15.45
C PRO A 699 -5.36 12.41 -14.51
N HIS A 700 -6.18 13.44 -14.31
CA HIS A 700 -5.97 14.53 -13.35
C HIS A 700 -6.08 14.09 -11.90
N LEU A 701 -6.67 12.93 -11.62
CA LEU A 701 -6.85 12.43 -10.25
C LEU A 701 -5.72 11.51 -9.84
N SER A 702 -5.40 11.51 -8.55
CA SER A 702 -4.52 10.48 -7.97
C SER A 702 -5.34 9.20 -7.67
N PRO A 703 -4.69 8.03 -7.60
CA PRO A 703 -5.39 6.74 -7.48
C PRO A 703 -6.47 6.72 -6.41
N GLY A 704 -7.65 6.22 -6.79
CA GLY A 704 -8.81 6.04 -5.89
C GLY A 704 -9.47 7.33 -5.38
N LEU A 705 -9.09 8.54 -5.82
CA LEU A 705 -9.74 9.78 -5.38
C LEU A 705 -11.03 10.05 -6.16
N ALA A 706 -12.07 10.54 -5.46
CA ALA A 706 -13.25 11.16 -6.08
C ALA A 706 -12.82 12.34 -6.95
N ASP A 707 -13.61 12.69 -7.96
CA ASP A 707 -13.40 13.94 -8.68
C ASP A 707 -14.05 15.10 -7.91
N LEU A 708 -13.23 16.02 -7.42
CA LEU A 708 -13.69 17.25 -6.76
C LEU A 708 -13.54 18.47 -7.68
N TYR A 709 -12.97 18.29 -8.87
CA TYR A 709 -12.74 19.35 -9.82
C TYR A 709 -13.99 19.57 -10.66
N ARG A 710 -14.44 20.81 -10.76
CA ARG A 710 -15.57 21.21 -11.59
C ARG A 710 -15.24 22.49 -12.37
N PRO A 711 -15.87 22.71 -13.54
CA PRO A 711 -15.86 24.02 -14.17
C PRO A 711 -16.31 25.12 -13.19
N LEU A 712 -15.66 26.28 -13.28
CA LEU A 712 -16.04 27.45 -12.48
C LEU A 712 -17.34 28.07 -13.02
N ARG A 713 -18.19 28.55 -12.11
CA ARG A 713 -19.44 29.26 -12.41
C ARG A 713 -19.12 30.68 -12.88
N GLY A 714 -19.88 31.20 -13.84
CA GLY A 714 -19.65 32.53 -14.40
C GLY A 714 -18.59 32.59 -15.51
N ALA A 715 -18.07 31.44 -15.96
CA ALA A 715 -17.38 31.35 -17.23
C ALA A 715 -18.37 31.62 -18.39
N PRO A 716 -18.02 32.45 -19.39
CA PRO A 716 -18.86 32.63 -20.58
C PRO A 716 -18.96 31.35 -21.41
#